data_AF-A0A1F4TQU0-F1
#
_entry.id   AF-A0A1F4TQU0-F1
#
_cell.length_a   1.000
_cell.length_b   1.000
_cell.length_c   1.000
_cell.angle_alpha   90.00
_cell.angle_beta   90.00
_cell.angle_gamma   90.00
#
_symmetry.space_group_name_H-M   'P 1'
#
loop_
_entity.id
_entity.type
_entity.pdbx_description
1 polymer ?
#
loop_
_entity_poly.entity_id
_entity_poly.type
_entity_poly.pdbx_seq_one_letter_code
_entity_poly.pdbx_strand_id
1 'polypeptide(L)'
;MRTKLCLAVLVLFGLASLAFAQTYQSIETINKTNLAIYFNDYLGFPYDSHGCLHLTPADIYLLSQVVPKGAPFRVMNYKLDKKDPTYDFSRIPYLAGLINNQPEVKGLAQYFRNNSTSLIAYPSLDKLLILVNNQPYAQVKALAGPDQPFLVAFGVKKNQPISWDFMLTTPTDAGNYSILRATDHYISSAYYKNTIVPFGAWLVKNNNQWVYQENQHWYQLPAHLVKDLQSPTEQQQYNYYDISVDKQGRLVSARYAGHDFGKYVLLWTKDGKNHYPEMAYAAGELLYEQTMLVKDLVHLLTLSGSDDLNDCVGQNKNFVFYRELNDFVASKGKIVPKQLSPQMAAYYKLYNNLDPTKNDYQLIDQRVLKAFEEYQENRLPRDTVKRYQALGLNHYLRQNSQLINKYAYWYEKLKKDWAFWRELRQNLRTDFDQMGVFSLPNRQNILEQWLNDRLEFKFALVPEQAKNVGDLTFSGFFKPDKGKAVFAEREKKIMLDKIRQAISSGSSELHLQTVSALNNYNFGLLLDDILGDLYKSHGCLHTSPRNSQFLYDLLPIGTRITVYGYDKKLPAADVEKIPYFAHLVNFQDDLDQLEQRFAQTAEVDVVVYPSSGLWLIYLKSKPFAKLRVRGGPQANMYLVQDRTDDGLPVFEEHLAYPTTPGTFYILKKTDHYVSNIYRDQTVMAMGGLLKKEAGQWLFENDKNDWVTVPQVIQLDLNSPEDKHKYTYYDAVKNASGEVVEVKWGSHPFGKYALQTSKDKKTPFPELIHSSGDLIMEERQLINDLIKVLAAPHDELEQCAKYSQNFDLYRTCYEFVKDPSREDLLQTKERANYRVYHGLSLTSVEVAALPPDVIVADKVMRNKQLSEAEIRLLIKEGVAYRRGGEVKLNMEKILGLQFDTYQYVVMIQKFAHHYQVLKDNWEELSALRLALLKDFNNFVIRDPQLMHNFLSQLMLERTDLKHLSQTDALKRLYEMLE
;
A
#
# COMPACT_ATOMS: atom_id res chain seq x y z
N MET A 1 8.47 42.09 38.00
CA MET A 1 8.57 40.62 37.96
C MET A 1 7.74 40.00 36.83
N ARG A 2 6.50 40.45 36.58
CA ARG A 2 5.63 39.92 35.50
C ARG A 2 6.17 40.06 34.06
N THR A 3 6.93 41.11 33.76
CA THR A 3 7.51 41.34 32.42
C THR A 3 8.68 40.40 32.08
N LYS A 4 9.42 39.91 33.08
CA LYS A 4 10.51 38.93 32.87
C LYS A 4 9.97 37.49 32.70
N LEU A 5 8.81 37.19 33.28
CA LEU A 5 8.15 35.89 33.14
C LEU A 5 7.49 35.72 31.75
N CYS A 6 6.90 36.77 31.19
CA CYS A 6 6.38 36.74 29.80
C CYS A 6 7.49 36.60 28.76
N LEU A 7 8.66 37.22 28.98
CA LEU A 7 9.80 37.08 28.08
C LEU A 7 10.41 35.66 28.14
N ALA A 8 10.46 35.05 29.33
CA ALA A 8 10.94 33.67 29.49
C ALA A 8 9.99 32.63 28.88
N VAL A 9 8.67 32.85 28.98
CA VAL A 9 7.65 31.98 28.34
C VAL A 9 7.67 32.15 26.81
N LEU A 10 7.87 33.35 26.28
CA LEU A 10 8.03 33.57 24.83
C LEU A 10 9.33 32.99 24.27
N VAL A 11 10.42 32.95 25.05
CA VAL A 11 11.67 32.29 24.65
C VAL A 11 11.55 30.76 24.77
N LEU A 12 10.82 30.24 25.76
CA LEU A 12 10.56 28.80 25.92
C LEU A 12 9.59 28.25 24.85
N PHE A 13 8.59 29.03 24.40
CA PHE A 13 7.75 28.67 23.26
C PHE A 13 8.40 28.97 21.90
N GLY A 14 9.32 29.94 21.82
CA GLY A 14 10.12 30.20 20.61
C GLY A 14 11.22 29.17 20.35
N LEU A 15 11.68 28.45 21.39
CA LEU A 15 12.64 27.36 21.26
C LEU A 15 11.99 25.98 20.99
N ALA A 16 10.69 25.81 21.23
CA ALA A 16 9.96 24.57 20.97
C ALA A 16 9.41 24.47 19.52
N SER A 17 9.37 25.58 18.77
CA SER A 17 8.95 25.59 17.36
C SER A 17 10.11 25.50 16.36
N LEU A 18 11.35 25.33 16.83
CA LEU A 18 12.46 24.87 15.99
C LEU A 18 12.52 23.34 16.05
N ALA A 19 11.43 22.68 15.65
CA ALA A 19 11.56 21.36 15.05
C ALA A 19 12.36 21.61 13.77
N PHE A 20 13.69 21.43 13.84
CA PHE A 20 14.57 21.48 12.68
C PHE A 20 13.98 20.52 11.65
N ALA A 21 13.35 21.05 10.60
CA ALA A 21 12.99 20.26 9.45
C ALA A 21 14.29 19.59 8.99
N GLN A 22 14.36 18.26 9.10
CA GLN A 22 15.57 17.51 8.83
C GLN A 22 16.05 17.89 7.43
N THR A 23 17.18 18.59 7.37
CA THR A 23 17.67 19.18 6.12
C THR A 23 18.63 18.18 5.50
N TYR A 24 18.25 17.61 4.36
CA TYR A 24 19.06 16.63 3.63
C TYR A 24 20.08 17.34 2.75
N GLN A 25 21.36 16.94 2.85
CA GLN A 25 22.47 17.67 2.23
C GLN A 25 22.42 17.62 0.70
N SER A 26 22.00 16.51 0.11
CA SER A 26 21.78 16.37 -1.34
C SER A 26 20.70 17.32 -1.86
N ILE A 27 19.57 17.45 -1.15
CA ILE A 27 18.49 18.39 -1.49
C ILE A 27 18.99 19.83 -1.37
N GLU A 28 19.76 20.14 -0.33
CA GLU A 28 20.37 21.46 -0.14
C GLU A 28 21.33 21.80 -1.30
N THR A 29 22.24 20.88 -1.66
CA THR A 29 23.16 21.02 -2.79
C THR A 29 22.40 21.24 -4.11
N ILE A 30 21.37 20.44 -4.37
CA ILE A 30 20.52 20.55 -5.56
C ILE A 30 19.80 21.90 -5.62
N ASN A 31 19.27 22.38 -4.48
CA ASN A 31 18.51 23.63 -4.41
C ASN A 31 19.38 24.88 -4.47
N LYS A 32 20.60 24.85 -3.92
CA LYS A 32 21.56 25.96 -4.01
C LYS A 32 22.22 26.07 -5.39
N THR A 33 22.27 24.98 -6.14
CA THR A 33 22.92 24.95 -7.46
C THR A 33 21.96 25.40 -8.56
N ASN A 34 22.45 26.23 -9.48
CA ASN A 34 21.73 26.60 -10.69
C ASN A 34 21.91 25.52 -11.77
N LEU A 35 21.20 24.39 -11.59
CA LEU A 35 21.31 23.26 -12.50
C LEU A 35 20.84 23.59 -13.93
N ALA A 36 19.97 24.58 -14.12
CA ALA A 36 19.55 25.03 -15.45
C ALA A 36 20.74 25.57 -16.27
N ILE A 37 21.66 26.33 -15.67
CA ILE A 37 22.88 26.80 -16.35
C ILE A 37 23.82 25.64 -16.65
N TYR A 38 23.99 24.71 -15.71
CA TYR A 38 24.80 23.50 -15.94
C TYR A 38 24.29 22.79 -17.19
N PHE A 39 22.99 22.45 -17.23
CA PHE A 39 22.41 21.74 -18.36
C PHE A 39 22.41 22.55 -19.66
N ASN A 40 22.28 23.87 -19.62
CA ASN A 40 22.48 24.69 -20.82
C ASN A 40 23.89 24.59 -21.39
N ASP A 41 24.91 24.45 -20.54
CA ASP A 41 26.30 24.22 -20.96
C ASP A 41 26.48 22.79 -21.53
N TYR A 42 25.95 21.77 -20.84
CA TYR A 42 25.95 20.39 -21.35
C TYR A 42 25.26 20.27 -22.71
N LEU A 43 24.02 20.76 -22.84
CA LEU A 43 23.22 20.64 -24.06
C LEU A 43 23.80 21.44 -25.24
N GLY A 44 24.58 22.48 -24.98
CA GLY A 44 25.32 23.21 -26.00
C GLY A 44 24.44 24.13 -26.86
N PHE A 45 24.28 23.82 -28.14
CA PHE A 45 23.62 24.65 -29.16
C PHE A 45 22.35 23.99 -29.72
N PRO A 46 21.34 24.77 -30.16
CA PRO A 46 20.21 24.25 -30.94
C PRO A 46 20.66 23.77 -32.32
N TYR A 47 20.00 22.75 -32.86
CA TYR A 47 20.42 22.04 -34.08
C TYR A 47 20.40 22.91 -35.34
N ASP A 48 19.23 23.41 -35.67
CA ASP A 48 18.97 24.24 -36.85
C ASP A 48 17.71 25.06 -36.61
N SER A 49 17.34 25.91 -37.56
CA SER A 49 16.07 26.63 -37.49
C SER A 49 15.54 26.87 -38.90
N HIS A 50 14.24 26.60 -39.08
CA HIS A 50 13.50 26.86 -40.32
C HIS A 50 12.95 28.30 -40.41
N GLY A 51 13.63 29.26 -39.78
CA GLY A 51 13.22 30.67 -39.72
C GLY A 51 12.66 31.09 -38.36
N CYS A 52 12.39 30.15 -37.46
CA CYS A 52 12.02 30.45 -36.07
C CYS A 52 13.25 30.87 -35.21
N LEU A 53 13.01 31.25 -33.95
CA LEU A 53 14.08 31.42 -32.97
C LEU A 53 14.18 30.20 -32.06
N HIS A 54 15.25 29.43 -32.18
CA HIS A 54 15.50 28.26 -31.36
C HIS A 54 16.32 28.63 -30.13
N LEU A 55 15.84 28.21 -28.96
CA LEU A 55 16.38 28.57 -27.65
C LEU A 55 16.77 27.30 -26.86
N THR A 56 17.55 27.49 -25.79
CA THR A 56 17.74 26.41 -24.80
C THR A 56 16.45 26.18 -24.01
N PRO A 57 16.21 24.96 -23.48
CA PRO A 57 15.04 24.67 -22.65
C PRO A 57 14.80 25.65 -21.50
N ALA A 58 15.87 26.01 -20.78
CA ALA A 58 15.77 26.94 -19.67
C ALA A 58 15.47 28.38 -20.13
N ASP A 59 16.08 28.83 -21.24
CA ASP A 59 15.85 30.19 -21.76
C ASP A 59 14.41 30.36 -22.23
N ILE A 60 13.84 29.39 -22.97
CA ILE A 60 12.44 29.49 -23.40
C ILE A 60 11.47 29.37 -22.23
N TYR A 61 11.75 28.52 -21.24
CA TYR A 61 10.97 28.48 -20.00
C TYR A 61 10.94 29.87 -19.37
N LEU A 62 12.10 30.47 -19.11
CA LEU A 62 12.17 31.79 -18.48
C LEU A 62 11.46 32.86 -19.30
N LEU A 63 11.72 32.96 -20.61
CA LEU A 63 11.03 33.92 -21.48
C LEU A 63 9.51 33.75 -21.45
N SER A 64 9.01 32.51 -21.44
CA SER A 64 7.57 32.22 -21.35
C SER A 64 6.95 32.70 -20.03
N GLN A 65 7.73 32.73 -18.95
CA GLN A 65 7.28 33.14 -17.61
C GLN A 65 7.39 34.65 -17.37
N VAL A 66 8.45 35.30 -17.88
CA VAL A 66 8.81 36.66 -17.47
C VAL A 66 8.45 37.74 -18.50
N VAL A 67 8.37 37.42 -19.79
CA VAL A 67 8.12 38.42 -20.83
C VAL A 67 6.62 38.77 -20.86
N PRO A 68 6.25 40.06 -20.77
CA PRO A 68 4.85 40.45 -20.78
C PRO A 68 4.23 40.35 -22.17
N LYS A 69 2.96 39.96 -22.22
CA LYS A 69 2.12 40.08 -23.42
C LYS A 69 2.09 41.53 -23.88
N GLY A 70 2.26 41.75 -25.19
CA GLY A 70 2.30 43.06 -25.82
C GLY A 70 3.68 43.71 -25.83
N ALA A 71 4.71 43.08 -25.24
CA ALA A 71 6.08 43.61 -25.29
C ALA A 71 6.54 43.82 -26.74
N PRO A 72 7.10 44.99 -27.10
CA PRO A 72 7.69 45.19 -28.42
C PRO A 72 8.82 44.18 -28.67
N PHE A 73 8.85 43.61 -29.87
CA PHE A 73 9.88 42.66 -30.30
C PHE A 73 10.41 43.06 -31.67
N ARG A 74 11.73 43.18 -31.83
CA ARG A 74 12.36 43.51 -33.11
C ARG A 74 13.33 42.42 -33.54
N VAL A 75 13.20 41.95 -34.77
CA VAL A 75 14.19 41.08 -35.42
C VAL A 75 15.06 41.94 -36.34
N MET A 76 16.37 41.92 -36.12
CA MET A 76 17.35 42.67 -36.89
C MET A 76 17.68 41.97 -38.22
N ASN A 77 18.21 42.73 -39.19
CA ASN A 77 18.74 42.15 -40.42
C ASN A 77 20.02 41.33 -40.14
N TYR A 78 20.29 40.29 -40.93
CA TYR A 78 21.53 39.50 -40.83
C TYR A 78 22.77 40.36 -41.07
N LYS A 79 22.70 41.27 -42.04
CA LYS A 79 23.70 42.33 -42.24
C LYS A 79 23.25 43.56 -41.48
N LEU A 80 23.93 43.86 -40.37
CA LEU A 80 23.64 45.01 -39.53
C LEU A 80 24.04 46.31 -40.24
N ASP A 81 23.14 47.29 -40.25
CA ASP A 81 23.46 48.64 -40.72
C ASP A 81 24.25 49.41 -39.65
N LYS A 82 25.04 50.41 -40.06
CA LYS A 82 25.77 51.29 -39.10
C LYS A 82 24.88 52.01 -38.09
N LYS A 83 23.59 52.18 -38.42
CA LYS A 83 22.57 52.84 -37.59
C LYS A 83 21.86 51.88 -36.63
N ASP A 84 22.08 50.57 -36.78
CA ASP A 84 21.47 49.59 -35.92
C ASP A 84 22.11 49.63 -34.52
N PRO A 85 21.32 49.50 -33.44
CA PRO A 85 21.86 49.51 -32.09
C PRO A 85 22.78 48.31 -31.92
N THR A 86 24.03 48.57 -31.54
CA THR A 86 25.02 47.54 -31.21
C THR A 86 25.40 47.66 -29.74
N TYR A 87 25.49 46.52 -29.06
CA TYR A 87 25.77 46.43 -27.63
C TYR A 87 26.99 45.54 -27.40
N ASP A 88 27.71 45.80 -26.30
CA ASP A 88 28.76 44.91 -25.83
C ASP A 88 28.12 43.71 -25.10
N PHE A 89 27.79 42.66 -25.86
CA PHE A 89 27.20 41.44 -25.33
C PHE A 89 28.06 40.75 -24.27
N SER A 90 29.36 41.03 -24.17
CA SER A 90 30.20 40.44 -23.13
C SER A 90 29.87 40.98 -21.72
N ARG A 91 29.27 42.17 -21.63
CA ARG A 91 28.91 42.84 -20.37
C ARG A 91 27.48 42.58 -19.92
N ILE A 92 26.67 41.96 -20.76
CA ILE A 92 25.24 41.73 -20.50
C ILE A 92 25.09 40.32 -19.92
N PRO A 93 24.48 40.14 -18.74
CA PRO A 93 24.33 38.81 -18.15
C PRO A 93 23.34 37.95 -18.94
N TYR A 94 23.53 36.63 -18.91
CA TYR A 94 22.52 35.71 -19.44
C TYR A 94 21.32 35.65 -18.50
N LEU A 95 20.09 35.56 -19.04
CA LEU A 95 18.86 35.55 -18.26
C LEU A 95 18.83 34.42 -17.21
N ALA A 96 19.18 33.20 -17.61
CA ALA A 96 19.29 32.05 -16.69
C ALA A 96 20.34 32.27 -15.57
N GLY A 97 21.33 33.13 -15.80
CA GLY A 97 22.34 33.57 -14.84
C GLY A 97 21.80 34.42 -13.69
N LEU A 98 20.64 35.04 -13.86
CA LEU A 98 20.05 35.97 -12.89
C LEU A 98 19.04 35.31 -11.94
N ILE A 99 18.74 34.02 -12.13
CA ILE A 99 17.62 33.34 -11.47
C ILE A 99 18.10 31.99 -10.96
N ASN A 100 17.82 31.67 -9.70
CA ASN A 100 18.08 30.38 -9.08
C ASN A 100 16.79 29.63 -8.70
N ASN A 101 15.67 30.33 -8.48
CA ASN A 101 14.45 29.72 -7.95
C ASN A 101 13.16 30.39 -8.46
N GLN A 102 12.02 29.71 -8.26
CA GLN A 102 10.71 30.17 -8.72
C GLN A 102 10.25 31.51 -8.12
N PRO A 103 10.50 31.84 -6.83
CA PRO A 103 10.27 33.18 -6.31
C PRO A 103 10.96 34.29 -7.12
N GLU A 104 12.21 34.09 -7.53
CA GLU A 104 12.94 35.05 -8.37
C GLU A 104 12.34 35.17 -9.78
N VAL A 105 11.88 34.06 -10.38
CA VAL A 105 11.13 34.10 -11.66
C VAL A 105 9.90 34.99 -11.54
N LYS A 106 9.11 34.82 -10.47
CA LYS A 106 7.89 35.62 -10.22
C LYS A 106 8.24 37.09 -9.99
N GLY A 107 9.28 37.37 -9.22
CA GLY A 107 9.77 38.73 -8.97
C GLY A 107 10.19 39.42 -10.27
N LEU A 108 10.93 38.72 -11.13
CA LEU A 108 11.37 39.27 -12.42
C LEU A 108 10.21 39.49 -13.39
N ALA A 109 9.24 38.57 -13.44
CA ALA A 109 8.02 38.73 -14.23
C ALA A 109 7.23 39.97 -13.81
N GLN A 110 7.13 40.24 -12.50
CA GLN A 110 6.50 41.46 -11.98
C GLN A 110 7.30 42.71 -12.34
N TYR A 111 8.63 42.65 -12.21
CA TYR A 111 9.51 43.76 -12.59
C TYR A 111 9.38 44.12 -14.08
N PHE A 112 9.37 43.13 -14.98
CA PHE A 112 9.19 43.36 -16.42
C PHE A 112 7.80 43.87 -16.78
N ARG A 113 6.74 43.48 -16.06
CA ARG A 113 5.38 44.04 -16.25
C ARG A 113 5.27 45.50 -15.80
N ASN A 114 6.00 45.88 -14.75
CA ASN A 114 5.94 47.23 -14.19
C ASN A 114 6.84 48.24 -14.91
N ASN A 115 7.73 47.78 -15.79
CA ASN A 115 8.67 48.61 -16.53
C ASN A 115 8.47 48.44 -18.05
N SER A 116 8.97 49.40 -18.84
CA SER A 116 8.92 49.31 -20.29
C SER A 116 9.88 48.21 -20.78
N THR A 117 9.36 47.03 -21.09
CA THR A 117 10.15 45.87 -21.50
C THR A 117 10.01 45.62 -23.01
N SER A 118 11.13 45.42 -23.71
CA SER A 118 11.17 45.10 -25.14
C SER A 118 12.28 44.11 -25.47
N LEU A 119 12.17 43.42 -26.61
CA LEU A 119 13.08 42.37 -27.03
C LEU A 119 13.72 42.72 -28.39
N ILE A 120 15.00 42.39 -28.57
CA ILE A 120 15.70 42.52 -29.86
C ILE A 120 16.43 41.22 -30.17
N ALA A 121 16.07 40.56 -31.28
CA ALA A 121 16.80 39.41 -31.81
C ALA A 121 17.83 39.87 -32.86
N TYR A 122 19.06 39.35 -32.74
CA TYR A 122 20.17 39.57 -33.66
C TYR A 122 20.51 38.25 -34.35
N PRO A 123 19.90 37.95 -35.52
CA PRO A 123 20.07 36.66 -36.20
C PRO A 123 21.53 36.31 -36.52
N SER A 124 22.35 37.28 -36.90
CA SER A 124 23.77 37.04 -37.22
C SER A 124 24.69 36.87 -36.02
N LEU A 125 24.19 37.11 -34.80
CA LEU A 125 24.95 36.97 -33.55
C LEU A 125 24.46 35.80 -32.69
N ASP A 126 23.38 35.14 -33.10
CA ASP A 126 22.66 34.13 -32.31
C ASP A 126 22.27 34.61 -30.90
N LYS A 127 21.84 35.88 -30.81
CA LYS A 127 21.46 36.54 -29.55
C LYS A 127 20.04 37.07 -29.60
N LEU A 128 19.35 36.95 -28.47
CA LEU A 128 18.17 37.75 -28.16
C LEU A 128 18.44 38.57 -26.89
N LEU A 129 18.21 39.87 -27.00
CA LEU A 129 18.46 40.86 -25.96
C LEU A 129 17.14 41.32 -25.34
N ILE A 130 17.10 41.41 -24.02
CA ILE A 130 16.00 41.95 -23.24
C ILE A 130 16.38 43.35 -22.79
N LEU A 131 15.57 44.34 -23.18
CA LEU A 131 15.71 45.72 -22.75
C LEU A 131 14.65 46.05 -21.71
N VAL A 132 15.04 46.72 -20.64
CA VAL A 132 14.13 47.30 -19.65
C VAL A 132 14.41 48.80 -19.59
N ASN A 133 13.36 49.61 -19.78
CA ASN A 133 13.48 51.07 -19.89
C ASN A 133 14.53 51.49 -20.93
N ASN A 134 14.55 50.80 -22.09
CA ASN A 134 15.51 50.96 -23.19
C ASN A 134 16.99 50.71 -22.85
N GLN A 135 17.29 50.07 -21.72
CA GLN A 135 18.64 49.66 -21.34
C GLN A 135 18.81 48.14 -21.41
N PRO A 136 19.96 47.61 -21.88
CA PRO A 136 20.27 46.18 -21.84
C PRO A 136 20.18 45.62 -20.42
N TYR A 137 19.30 44.63 -20.22
CA TYR A 137 19.10 43.99 -18.92
C TYR A 137 19.70 42.58 -18.90
N ALA A 138 19.32 41.74 -19.87
CA ALA A 138 19.78 40.36 -19.98
C ALA A 138 19.80 39.89 -21.43
N GLN A 139 20.56 38.84 -21.71
CA GLN A 139 20.61 38.18 -23.02
C GLN A 139 20.28 36.67 -22.92
N VAL A 140 19.88 36.07 -24.03
CA VAL A 140 19.77 34.62 -24.21
C VAL A 140 20.42 34.21 -25.53
N LYS A 141 20.83 32.94 -25.63
CA LYS A 141 21.26 32.37 -26.92
C LYS A 141 20.00 32.06 -27.74
N ALA A 142 19.89 32.61 -28.95
CA ALA A 142 18.75 32.41 -29.83
C ALA A 142 19.24 32.15 -31.24
N LEU A 143 19.19 30.89 -31.68
CA LEU A 143 19.55 30.50 -33.04
C LEU A 143 18.43 30.90 -34.00
N ALA A 144 18.73 31.77 -34.94
CA ALA A 144 17.81 32.16 -36.00
C ALA A 144 17.91 31.20 -37.20
N GLY A 145 17.03 31.38 -38.18
CA GLY A 145 17.16 30.72 -39.49
C GLY A 145 18.51 31.02 -40.17
N PRO A 146 18.87 30.32 -41.24
CA PRO A 146 20.08 30.61 -41.98
C PRO A 146 19.99 31.95 -42.75
N ASP A 147 21.13 32.57 -43.05
CA ASP A 147 21.18 33.79 -43.86
C ASP A 147 20.84 33.57 -45.35
N GLN A 148 20.94 32.31 -45.80
CA GLN A 148 20.54 31.86 -47.13
C GLN A 148 19.62 30.64 -47.05
N PRO A 149 18.55 30.59 -47.86
CA PRO A 149 17.66 29.44 -47.87
C PRO A 149 18.33 28.17 -48.41
N PHE A 150 17.94 27.02 -47.85
CA PHE A 150 18.39 25.69 -48.30
C PHE A 150 17.36 24.60 -48.01
N LEU A 151 17.51 23.43 -48.64
CA LEU A 151 16.65 22.26 -48.40
C LEU A 151 17.36 21.31 -47.43
N VAL A 152 16.78 21.04 -46.26
CA VAL A 152 17.37 20.10 -45.29
C VAL A 152 17.33 18.69 -45.86
N ALA A 153 18.46 17.98 -45.82
CA ALA A 153 18.50 16.55 -46.07
C ALA A 153 18.45 15.82 -44.71
N PHE A 154 17.45 14.96 -44.50
CA PHE A 154 17.32 14.18 -43.25
C PHE A 154 17.60 12.69 -43.45
N GLY A 155 17.86 12.24 -44.69
CA GLY A 155 18.25 10.86 -44.99
C GLY A 155 19.18 10.78 -46.18
N VAL A 156 20.47 10.50 -45.93
CA VAL A 156 21.50 10.33 -46.96
C VAL A 156 22.13 8.95 -46.88
N LYS A 157 21.63 8.03 -47.71
CA LYS A 157 22.21 6.68 -47.89
C LYS A 157 22.88 6.61 -49.25
N LYS A 158 24.09 6.02 -49.26
CA LYS A 158 24.88 5.89 -50.49
C LYS A 158 24.08 5.21 -51.59
N ASN A 159 24.03 5.83 -52.77
CA ASN A 159 23.34 5.34 -53.96
C ASN A 159 21.81 5.17 -53.81
N GLN A 160 21.20 5.72 -52.76
CA GLN A 160 19.74 5.77 -52.59
C GLN A 160 19.21 7.18 -52.84
N PRO A 161 17.90 7.36 -53.09
CA PRO A 161 17.29 8.70 -53.12
C PRO A 161 17.59 9.46 -51.81
N ILE A 162 17.96 10.73 -51.92
CA ILE A 162 18.10 11.60 -50.74
C ILE A 162 16.69 11.94 -50.26
N SER A 163 16.47 11.79 -48.96
CA SER A 163 15.24 12.26 -48.32
C SER A 163 15.42 13.72 -47.92
N TRP A 164 14.62 14.58 -48.55
CA TRP A 164 14.61 16.03 -48.34
C TRP A 164 13.40 16.43 -47.51
N ASP A 165 13.59 17.42 -46.65
CA ASP A 165 12.48 18.13 -46.01
C ASP A 165 11.53 18.68 -47.08
N PHE A 166 10.24 18.58 -46.79
CA PHE A 166 9.20 19.09 -47.65
C PHE A 166 9.11 20.63 -47.57
N MET A 167 9.66 21.24 -46.53
CA MET A 167 9.75 22.69 -46.38
C MET A 167 11.15 23.23 -46.70
N LEU A 168 11.18 24.42 -47.27
CA LEU A 168 12.41 25.19 -47.44
C LEU A 168 12.80 25.84 -46.11
N THR A 169 14.03 25.64 -45.66
CA THR A 169 14.60 26.36 -44.52
C THR A 169 14.93 27.78 -44.98
N THR A 170 14.41 28.79 -44.29
CA THR A 170 14.49 30.21 -44.69
C THR A 170 15.06 31.09 -43.58
N PRO A 171 15.60 32.29 -43.92
CA PRO A 171 16.03 33.26 -42.91
C PRO A 171 14.88 33.69 -42.00
N THR A 172 15.18 34.02 -40.74
CA THR A 172 14.19 34.64 -39.84
C THR A 172 13.82 36.03 -40.33
N ASP A 173 12.53 36.30 -40.45
CA ASP A 173 12.01 37.54 -41.01
C ASP A 173 12.32 38.77 -40.14
N ALA A 174 13.19 39.65 -40.64
CA ALA A 174 13.47 40.94 -40.02
C ALA A 174 12.21 41.82 -39.97
N GLY A 175 12.02 42.54 -38.86
CA GLY A 175 10.84 43.38 -38.69
C GLY A 175 10.56 43.81 -37.25
N ASN A 176 9.51 44.61 -37.10
CA ASN A 176 8.96 44.98 -35.81
C ASN A 176 7.68 44.18 -35.55
N TYR A 177 7.59 43.63 -34.35
CA TYR A 177 6.57 42.72 -33.87
C TYR A 177 6.17 43.11 -32.44
N SER A 178 5.20 42.40 -31.89
CA SER A 178 4.91 42.37 -30.45
C SER A 178 4.70 40.94 -29.98
N ILE A 179 5.02 40.67 -28.72
CA ILE A 179 4.78 39.37 -28.10
C ILE A 179 3.28 39.16 -27.92
N LEU A 180 2.73 38.12 -28.55
CA LEU A 180 1.30 37.84 -28.51
C LEU A 180 0.92 37.08 -27.24
N ARG A 181 1.62 35.98 -26.95
CA ARG A 181 1.44 35.12 -25.77
C ARG A 181 2.52 34.04 -25.70
N ALA A 182 2.62 33.38 -24.56
CA ALA A 182 3.31 32.11 -24.42
C ALA A 182 2.30 30.95 -24.29
N THR A 183 2.72 29.73 -24.61
CA THR A 183 1.97 28.49 -24.38
C THR A 183 2.91 27.36 -23.99
N ASP A 184 2.45 26.45 -23.13
CA ASP A 184 3.13 25.21 -22.73
C ASP A 184 2.68 23.97 -23.52
N HIS A 185 1.78 24.20 -24.48
CA HIS A 185 1.40 23.24 -25.51
C HIS A 185 0.94 23.99 -26.76
N TYR A 186 1.72 23.91 -27.84
CA TYR A 186 1.40 24.55 -29.10
C TYR A 186 0.85 23.55 -30.10
N ILE A 187 -0.43 23.72 -30.47
CA ILE A 187 -1.09 22.90 -31.49
C ILE A 187 -0.97 23.61 -32.83
N SER A 188 -0.21 23.03 -33.75
CA SER A 188 -0.02 23.53 -35.11
C SER A 188 -1.17 23.08 -36.01
N SER A 189 -1.67 23.96 -36.89
CA SER A 189 -2.61 23.54 -37.93
C SER A 189 -1.95 22.64 -38.99
N ALA A 190 -0.69 22.94 -39.34
CA ALA A 190 0.08 22.18 -40.34
C ALA A 190 0.56 20.82 -39.80
N TYR A 191 0.87 20.75 -38.51
CA TYR A 191 1.36 19.53 -37.83
C TYR A 191 0.36 19.01 -36.80
N TYR A 192 -0.94 19.23 -37.01
CA TYR A 192 -1.98 18.96 -36.00
C TYR A 192 -1.90 17.55 -35.43
N LYS A 193 -1.75 16.56 -36.31
CA LYS A 193 -1.69 15.14 -35.91
C LYS A 193 -0.49 14.81 -34.99
N ASN A 194 0.58 15.60 -35.04
CA ASN A 194 1.78 15.40 -34.22
C ASN A 194 1.78 16.31 -32.97
N THR A 195 1.16 17.49 -33.09
CA THR A 195 1.14 18.50 -32.04
C THR A 195 -0.06 18.40 -31.10
N ILE A 196 -1.04 17.55 -31.41
CA ILE A 196 -2.18 17.28 -30.53
C ILE A 196 -1.76 16.55 -29.25
N VAL A 197 -0.70 15.75 -29.28
CA VAL A 197 -0.18 15.06 -28.10
C VAL A 197 0.85 15.98 -27.42
N PRO A 198 0.66 16.36 -26.14
CA PRO A 198 1.61 17.21 -25.45
C PRO A 198 3.01 16.61 -25.37
N PHE A 199 4.04 17.44 -25.43
CA PHE A 199 5.42 16.99 -25.19
C PHE A 199 5.55 16.39 -23.79
N GLY A 200 6.17 15.22 -23.70
CA GLY A 200 6.39 14.50 -22.45
C GLY A 200 5.16 13.73 -21.94
N ALA A 201 4.07 13.64 -22.70
CA ALA A 201 2.88 12.88 -22.31
C ALA A 201 3.19 11.37 -22.22
N TRP A 202 2.62 10.71 -21.21
CA TRP A 202 2.66 9.25 -21.10
C TRP A 202 1.71 8.60 -22.08
N LEU A 203 2.25 7.68 -22.87
CA LEU A 203 1.54 6.79 -23.79
C LEU A 203 1.43 5.43 -23.10
N VAL A 204 0.21 4.99 -22.81
CA VAL A 204 -0.03 3.71 -22.11
C VAL A 204 -1.07 2.89 -22.86
N LYS A 205 -0.99 1.57 -22.69
CA LYS A 205 -1.96 0.64 -23.27
C LYS A 205 -3.07 0.36 -22.25
N ASN A 206 -4.29 0.79 -22.54
CA ASN A 206 -5.49 0.54 -21.75
C ASN A 206 -6.53 -0.20 -22.59
N ASN A 207 -7.03 -1.34 -22.12
CA ASN A 207 -8.02 -2.18 -22.85
C ASN A 207 -7.62 -2.44 -24.32
N ASN A 208 -6.34 -2.78 -24.55
CA ASN A 208 -5.76 -2.99 -25.89
C ASN A 208 -5.70 -1.75 -26.82
N GLN A 209 -6.01 -0.56 -26.34
CA GLN A 209 -5.88 0.71 -27.06
C GLN A 209 -4.75 1.56 -26.48
N TRP A 210 -4.02 2.26 -27.35
CA TRP A 210 -3.03 3.25 -26.91
C TRP A 210 -3.72 4.57 -26.60
N VAL A 211 -3.49 5.06 -25.39
CA VAL A 211 -4.07 6.30 -24.87
C VAL A 211 -2.99 7.19 -24.27
N TYR A 212 -3.24 8.49 -24.24
CA TYR A 212 -2.43 9.47 -23.52
C TYR A 212 -3.31 10.30 -22.59
N GLN A 213 -2.73 10.84 -21.52
CA GLN A 213 -3.44 11.68 -20.57
C GLN A 213 -3.12 13.15 -20.79
N GLU A 214 -4.15 14.00 -20.81
CA GLU A 214 -4.03 15.46 -20.83
C GLU A 214 -5.14 16.06 -19.95
N ASN A 215 -4.83 17.03 -19.08
CA ASN A 215 -5.81 17.67 -18.19
C ASN A 215 -6.68 16.65 -17.42
N GLN A 216 -6.06 15.59 -16.90
CA GLN A 216 -6.69 14.46 -16.19
C GLN A 216 -7.64 13.57 -17.02
N HIS A 217 -7.79 13.82 -18.32
CA HIS A 217 -8.62 13.02 -19.22
C HIS A 217 -7.75 12.14 -20.11
N TRP A 218 -8.24 10.93 -20.42
CA TRP A 218 -7.57 9.99 -21.32
C TRP A 218 -8.10 10.14 -22.74
N TYR A 219 -7.20 10.36 -23.68
CA TYR A 219 -7.49 10.52 -25.11
C TYR A 219 -6.87 9.39 -25.91
N GLN A 220 -7.54 9.01 -27.00
CA GLN A 220 -7.01 8.01 -27.91
C GLN A 220 -5.79 8.55 -28.66
N LEU A 221 -4.72 7.75 -28.73
CA LEU A 221 -3.53 8.12 -29.47
C LEU A 221 -3.81 8.12 -30.99
N PRO A 222 -3.36 9.14 -31.74
CA PRO A 222 -3.48 9.16 -33.20
C PRO A 222 -2.90 7.91 -33.88
N ALA A 223 -3.60 7.38 -34.89
CA ALA A 223 -3.29 6.09 -35.50
C ALA A 223 -1.88 6.00 -36.12
N HIS A 224 -1.33 7.11 -36.64
CA HIS A 224 0.02 7.12 -37.20
C HIS A 224 1.09 7.01 -36.10
N LEU A 225 0.88 7.60 -34.92
CA LEU A 225 1.78 7.43 -33.77
C LEU A 225 1.69 6.00 -33.21
N VAL A 226 0.51 5.39 -33.21
CA VAL A 226 0.36 3.96 -32.84
C VAL A 226 1.17 3.07 -33.77
N LYS A 227 1.07 3.28 -35.09
CA LYS A 227 1.81 2.52 -36.10
C LYS A 227 3.32 2.71 -35.95
N ASP A 228 3.74 3.94 -35.68
CA ASP A 228 5.14 4.28 -35.49
C ASP A 228 5.71 3.60 -34.23
N LEU A 229 5.01 3.72 -33.10
CA LEU A 229 5.40 3.11 -31.83
C LEU A 229 5.49 1.56 -31.91
N GLN A 230 4.74 0.93 -32.81
CA GLN A 230 4.77 -0.51 -33.07
C GLN A 230 5.85 -0.94 -34.07
N SER A 231 6.50 0.00 -34.74
CA SER A 231 7.56 -0.29 -35.71
C SER A 231 8.89 -0.59 -34.99
N PRO A 232 9.78 -1.42 -35.58
CA PRO A 232 11.13 -1.62 -35.06
C PRO A 232 11.84 -0.28 -34.84
N THR A 233 12.64 -0.13 -33.77
CA THR A 233 13.28 1.15 -33.40
C THR A 233 14.03 1.81 -34.56
N GLU A 234 14.71 1.04 -35.41
CA GLU A 234 15.46 1.54 -36.58
C GLU A 234 14.56 2.08 -37.71
N GLN A 235 13.25 1.85 -37.63
CA GLN A 235 12.23 2.23 -38.61
C GLN A 235 11.22 3.24 -38.05
N GLN A 236 11.33 3.61 -36.78
CA GLN A 236 10.49 4.65 -36.18
C GLN A 236 10.81 6.00 -36.85
N GLN A 237 9.75 6.75 -37.17
CA GLN A 237 9.84 8.08 -37.76
C GLN A 237 10.05 9.14 -36.68
N TYR A 238 9.43 8.96 -35.52
CA TYR A 238 9.65 9.82 -34.35
C TYR A 238 10.67 9.14 -33.44
N ASN A 239 11.95 9.48 -33.60
CA ASN A 239 13.09 8.82 -32.94
C ASN A 239 13.18 9.03 -31.41
N TYR A 240 12.18 9.67 -30.80
CA TYR A 240 12.23 10.19 -29.43
C TYR A 240 11.08 9.62 -28.59
N TYR A 241 11.01 8.29 -28.49
CA TYR A 241 10.19 7.63 -27.47
C TYR A 241 11.08 7.16 -26.33
N ASP A 242 10.77 7.65 -25.14
CA ASP A 242 11.31 7.07 -23.91
C ASP A 242 10.48 5.82 -23.56
N ILE A 243 10.89 4.68 -24.11
CA ILE A 243 10.14 3.42 -24.06
C ILE A 243 10.42 2.63 -22.79
N SER A 244 9.38 2.04 -22.21
CA SER A 244 9.47 1.04 -21.14
C SER A 244 8.96 -0.29 -21.67
N VAL A 245 9.73 -1.35 -21.42
CA VAL A 245 9.41 -2.72 -21.84
C VAL A 245 9.24 -3.62 -20.61
N ASP A 246 8.37 -4.63 -20.71
CA ASP A 246 8.22 -5.67 -19.69
C ASP A 246 9.41 -6.66 -19.69
N LYS A 247 9.39 -7.62 -18.76
CA LYS A 247 10.43 -8.67 -18.64
C LYS A 247 10.57 -9.55 -19.89
N GLN A 248 9.56 -9.55 -20.78
CA GLN A 248 9.54 -10.27 -22.04
C GLN A 248 9.96 -9.39 -23.23
N GLY A 249 10.38 -8.13 -22.97
CA GLY A 249 10.78 -7.17 -23.99
C GLY A 249 9.63 -6.53 -24.74
N ARG A 250 8.38 -6.66 -24.27
CA ARG A 250 7.21 -6.05 -24.91
C ARG A 250 7.03 -4.63 -24.42
N LEU A 251 6.76 -3.71 -25.33
CA LEU A 251 6.48 -2.31 -25.01
C LEU A 251 5.21 -2.19 -24.15
N VAL A 252 5.34 -1.59 -22.96
CA VAL A 252 4.24 -1.36 -22.01
C VAL A 252 3.82 0.10 -21.91
N SER A 253 4.77 1.02 -22.02
CA SER A 253 4.53 2.46 -22.03
C SER A 253 5.63 3.21 -22.76
N ALA A 254 5.35 4.44 -23.17
CA ALA A 254 6.35 5.34 -23.74
C ALA A 254 6.07 6.78 -23.32
N ARG A 255 7.10 7.62 -23.23
CA ARG A 255 6.93 9.08 -23.13
C ARG A 255 7.07 9.71 -24.51
N TYR A 256 6.10 10.53 -24.91
CA TYR A 256 6.10 11.15 -26.24
C TYR A 256 7.03 12.36 -26.28
N ALA A 257 8.13 12.27 -27.03
CA ALA A 257 9.00 13.42 -27.31
C ALA A 257 9.13 13.74 -28.81
N GLY A 258 8.28 13.13 -29.65
CA GLY A 258 8.22 13.39 -31.10
C GLY A 258 7.52 14.71 -31.50
N HIS A 259 7.42 15.67 -30.58
CA HIS A 259 6.76 16.96 -30.81
C HIS A 259 7.81 18.03 -31.14
N ASP A 260 7.87 18.46 -32.41
CA ASP A 260 8.93 19.32 -32.96
C ASP A 260 9.12 20.64 -32.18
N PHE A 261 8.03 21.22 -31.65
CA PHE A 261 8.05 22.52 -30.97
C PHE A 261 8.35 22.46 -29.46
N GLY A 262 8.66 21.27 -28.93
CA GLY A 262 8.97 21.11 -27.50
C GLY A 262 7.80 21.41 -26.55
N LYS A 263 8.12 21.81 -25.31
CA LYS A 263 7.14 22.13 -24.26
C LYS A 263 6.70 23.59 -24.30
N TYR A 264 7.62 24.55 -24.27
CA TYR A 264 7.29 25.98 -24.18
C TYR A 264 7.49 26.69 -25.52
N VAL A 265 6.53 27.54 -25.90
CA VAL A 265 6.56 28.34 -27.13
C VAL A 265 6.16 29.79 -26.83
N LEU A 266 6.92 30.73 -27.37
CA LEU A 266 6.66 32.16 -27.35
C LEU A 266 6.21 32.62 -28.75
N LEU A 267 4.97 33.07 -28.84
CA LEU A 267 4.33 33.52 -30.07
C LEU A 267 4.39 35.05 -30.17
N TRP A 268 4.70 35.58 -31.35
CA TRP A 268 4.65 37.02 -31.64
C TRP A 268 3.71 37.35 -32.80
N THR A 269 3.45 38.63 -33.04
CA THR A 269 2.48 39.12 -34.03
C THR A 269 2.92 40.45 -34.65
N LYS A 270 2.54 40.68 -35.91
CA LYS A 270 2.66 41.99 -36.59
C LYS A 270 1.43 42.88 -36.38
N ASP A 271 0.24 42.30 -36.19
CA ASP A 271 -1.05 43.00 -36.18
C ASP A 271 -1.74 43.02 -34.80
N GLY A 272 -1.16 42.36 -33.80
CA GLY A 272 -1.72 42.25 -32.45
C GLY A 272 -2.81 41.18 -32.30
N LYS A 273 -3.23 40.53 -33.39
CA LYS A 273 -4.39 39.63 -33.43
C LYS A 273 -3.99 38.21 -33.81
N ASN A 274 -3.29 38.05 -34.92
CA ASN A 274 -2.88 36.76 -35.46
C ASN A 274 -1.42 36.49 -35.09
N HIS A 275 -1.13 35.28 -34.63
CA HIS A 275 0.27 34.91 -34.43
C HIS A 275 0.99 34.86 -35.78
N TYR A 276 2.22 35.34 -35.80
CA TYR A 276 3.09 35.23 -36.95
C TYR A 276 3.51 33.76 -37.13
N PRO A 277 3.77 33.28 -38.36
CA PRO A 277 4.17 31.90 -38.59
C PRO A 277 5.46 31.50 -37.86
N GLU A 278 6.39 32.44 -37.70
CA GLU A 278 7.60 32.25 -36.90
C GLU A 278 7.35 32.48 -35.41
N MET A 279 8.10 31.76 -34.58
CA MET A 279 7.95 31.74 -33.13
C MET A 279 9.28 31.42 -32.45
N ALA A 280 9.33 31.56 -31.12
CA ALA A 280 10.46 31.16 -30.30
C ALA A 280 10.14 29.87 -29.52
N TYR A 281 10.99 28.85 -29.61
CA TYR A 281 10.81 27.60 -28.88
C TYR A 281 12.14 26.85 -28.65
N ALA A 282 12.14 25.83 -27.80
CA ALA A 282 13.22 24.84 -27.75
C ALA A 282 12.79 23.62 -28.56
N ALA A 283 13.63 23.20 -29.53
CA ALA A 283 13.33 22.03 -30.36
C ALA A 283 13.03 20.79 -29.49
N GLY A 284 12.04 19.99 -29.90
CA GLY A 284 11.64 18.78 -29.18
C GLY A 284 12.80 17.81 -28.94
N GLU A 285 13.67 17.64 -29.93
CA GLU A 285 14.89 16.83 -29.84
C GLU A 285 15.83 17.30 -28.71
N LEU A 286 16.02 18.62 -28.56
CA LEU A 286 16.89 19.19 -27.54
C LEU A 286 16.33 18.96 -26.11
N LEU A 287 15.01 19.03 -25.95
CA LEU A 287 14.33 18.69 -24.69
C LEU A 287 14.37 17.18 -24.41
N TYR A 288 14.28 16.34 -25.44
CA TYR A 288 14.43 14.90 -25.29
C TYR A 288 15.85 14.53 -24.84
N GLU A 289 16.86 15.14 -25.43
CA GLU A 289 18.25 14.97 -25.02
C GLU A 289 18.50 15.41 -23.58
N GLN A 290 17.90 16.53 -23.15
CA GLN A 290 17.92 16.93 -21.75
C GLN A 290 17.35 15.83 -20.86
N THR A 291 16.23 15.23 -21.26
CA THR A 291 15.62 14.11 -20.53
C THR A 291 16.55 12.90 -20.46
N MET A 292 17.18 12.51 -21.59
CA MET A 292 18.13 11.40 -21.62
C MET A 292 19.36 11.67 -20.77
N LEU A 293 19.92 12.87 -20.86
CA LEU A 293 21.07 13.27 -20.04
C LEU A 293 20.74 13.28 -18.55
N VAL A 294 19.54 13.75 -18.15
CA VAL A 294 19.06 13.64 -16.77
C VAL A 294 19.02 12.18 -16.34
N LYS A 295 18.43 11.28 -17.15
CA LYS A 295 18.35 9.86 -16.82
C LYS A 295 19.72 9.19 -16.71
N ASP A 296 20.63 9.52 -17.62
CA ASP A 296 21.99 8.98 -17.58
C ASP A 296 22.75 9.46 -16.34
N LEU A 297 22.62 10.74 -15.98
CA LEU A 297 23.18 11.27 -14.73
C LEU A 297 22.54 10.64 -13.50
N VAL A 298 21.21 10.50 -13.47
CA VAL A 298 20.47 9.81 -12.41
C VAL A 298 20.97 8.39 -12.21
N HIS A 299 21.20 7.67 -13.32
CA HIS A 299 21.80 6.35 -13.27
C HIS A 299 23.17 6.38 -12.60
N LEU A 300 24.08 7.24 -13.08
CA LEU A 300 25.42 7.40 -12.50
C LEU A 300 25.40 7.78 -11.01
N LEU A 301 24.47 8.64 -10.60
CA LEU A 301 24.37 9.17 -9.24
C LEU A 301 23.74 8.17 -8.25
N THR A 302 22.93 7.22 -8.72
CA THR A 302 22.20 6.27 -7.85
C THR A 302 22.79 4.87 -7.79
N LEU A 303 23.73 4.52 -8.68
CA LEU A 303 24.42 3.22 -8.66
C LEU A 303 25.11 2.94 -7.32
N SER A 304 25.18 1.68 -6.89
CA SER A 304 26.05 1.26 -5.80
C SER A 304 27.50 1.08 -6.27
N GLY A 305 28.48 1.24 -5.38
CA GLY A 305 29.89 0.93 -5.67
C GLY A 305 30.81 2.13 -5.71
N SER A 306 31.88 2.05 -6.50
CA SER A 306 32.94 3.06 -6.60
C SER A 306 32.40 4.46 -6.93
N ASP A 307 33.11 5.48 -6.44
CA ASP A 307 32.93 6.91 -6.77
C ASP A 307 33.97 7.38 -7.80
N ASP A 308 34.76 6.46 -8.37
CA ASP A 308 35.62 6.72 -9.51
C ASP A 308 34.80 6.98 -10.78
N LEU A 309 35.21 7.97 -11.57
CA LEU A 309 34.52 8.36 -12.79
C LEU A 309 34.47 7.23 -13.81
N ASN A 310 35.59 6.52 -14.02
CA ASN A 310 35.68 5.48 -15.05
C ASN A 310 34.82 4.27 -14.70
N ASP A 311 34.80 3.88 -13.42
CA ASP A 311 33.95 2.80 -12.92
C ASP A 311 32.46 3.13 -13.05
N CYS A 312 32.07 4.38 -12.77
CA CYS A 312 30.69 4.84 -12.92
C CYS A 312 30.29 4.90 -14.40
N VAL A 313 31.10 5.56 -15.23
CA VAL A 313 30.87 5.69 -16.67
C VAL A 313 30.80 4.32 -17.34
N GLY A 314 31.65 3.36 -16.94
CA GLY A 314 31.64 1.98 -17.45
C GLY A 314 30.33 1.23 -17.25
N GLN A 315 29.46 1.70 -16.34
CA GLN A 315 28.15 1.09 -16.05
C GLN A 315 26.98 1.74 -16.81
N ASN A 316 27.20 2.88 -17.49
CA ASN A 316 26.18 3.54 -18.31
C ASN A 316 26.55 3.46 -19.81
N LYS A 317 25.72 2.78 -20.60
CA LYS A 317 25.99 2.54 -22.04
C LYS A 317 26.15 3.83 -22.86
N ASN A 318 25.37 4.87 -22.56
CA ASN A 318 25.42 6.14 -23.27
C ASN A 318 26.70 6.90 -22.95
N PHE A 319 27.08 7.00 -21.67
CA PHE A 319 28.34 7.64 -21.27
C PHE A 319 29.59 6.87 -21.71
N VAL A 320 29.52 5.53 -21.83
CA VAL A 320 30.57 4.76 -22.52
C VAL A 320 30.72 5.24 -23.96
N PHE A 321 29.61 5.36 -24.69
CA PHE A 321 29.64 5.85 -26.07
C PHE A 321 30.13 7.29 -26.17
N TYR A 322 29.71 8.18 -25.28
CA TYR A 322 30.17 9.58 -25.22
C TYR A 322 31.67 9.67 -24.96
N ARG A 323 32.21 8.81 -24.09
CA ARG A 323 33.66 8.66 -23.88
C ARG A 323 34.36 8.18 -25.16
N GLU A 324 33.84 7.15 -25.82
CA GLU A 324 34.43 6.65 -27.06
C GLU A 324 34.40 7.72 -28.18
N LEU A 325 33.34 8.53 -28.26
CA LEU A 325 33.27 9.67 -29.18
C LEU A 325 34.29 10.76 -28.79
N ASN A 326 34.50 11.00 -27.50
CA ASN A 326 35.57 11.90 -27.05
C ASN A 326 36.96 11.39 -27.46
N ASP A 327 37.25 10.09 -27.31
CA ASP A 327 38.48 9.48 -27.79
C ASP A 327 38.63 9.58 -29.32
N PHE A 328 37.53 9.43 -30.07
CA PHE A 328 37.49 9.64 -31.52
C PHE A 328 37.86 11.07 -31.91
N VAL A 329 37.25 12.06 -31.26
CA VAL A 329 37.55 13.48 -31.50
C VAL A 329 38.99 13.82 -31.11
N ALA A 330 39.43 13.40 -29.91
CA ALA A 330 40.78 13.66 -29.40
C ALA A 330 41.87 12.99 -30.25
N SER A 331 41.60 11.79 -30.78
CA SER A 331 42.52 11.07 -31.66
C SER A 331 42.51 11.57 -33.12
N LYS A 332 41.74 12.63 -33.43
CA LYS A 332 41.54 13.16 -34.79
C LYS A 332 41.00 12.10 -35.75
N GLY A 333 40.06 11.29 -35.27
CA GLY A 333 39.34 10.30 -36.08
C GLY A 333 40.05 8.95 -36.27
N LYS A 334 41.11 8.67 -35.49
CA LYS A 334 41.88 7.42 -35.59
C LYS A 334 41.24 6.26 -34.83
N ILE A 335 40.65 6.53 -33.66
CA ILE A 335 39.99 5.53 -32.82
C ILE A 335 38.48 5.61 -33.08
N VAL A 336 37.94 4.72 -33.91
CA VAL A 336 36.50 4.75 -34.27
C VAL A 336 35.68 3.90 -33.29
N PRO A 337 34.66 4.47 -32.62
CA PRO A 337 33.77 3.74 -31.72
C PRO A 337 33.03 2.63 -32.46
N LYS A 338 32.81 1.48 -31.82
CA LYS A 338 32.10 0.34 -32.45
C LYS A 338 30.65 0.68 -32.82
N GLN A 339 30.04 1.57 -32.05
CA GLN A 339 28.65 1.98 -32.20
C GLN A 339 28.48 3.14 -33.20
N LEU A 340 29.57 3.82 -33.58
CA LEU A 340 29.53 4.89 -34.59
C LEU A 340 29.58 4.26 -35.98
N SER A 341 28.59 4.58 -36.83
CA SER A 341 28.59 4.04 -38.20
C SER A 341 29.84 4.50 -38.97
N PRO A 342 30.49 3.62 -39.78
CA PRO A 342 31.66 3.99 -40.56
C PRO A 342 31.41 5.18 -41.50
N GLN A 343 30.19 5.32 -42.01
CA GLN A 343 29.77 6.44 -42.85
C GLN A 343 29.77 7.77 -42.08
N MET A 344 29.23 7.81 -40.86
CA MET A 344 29.25 9.02 -40.03
C MET A 344 30.68 9.39 -39.63
N ALA A 345 31.54 8.41 -39.32
CA ALA A 345 32.96 8.67 -39.06
C ALA A 345 33.67 9.29 -40.28
N ALA A 346 33.36 8.81 -41.49
CA ALA A 346 33.89 9.37 -42.74
C ALA A 346 33.38 10.80 -43.01
N TYR A 347 32.09 11.06 -42.78
CA TYR A 347 31.51 12.41 -42.88
C TYR A 347 32.14 13.40 -41.89
N TYR A 348 32.36 12.97 -40.64
CA TYR A 348 33.04 13.77 -39.64
C TYR A 348 34.46 14.14 -40.08
N LYS A 349 35.24 13.17 -40.59
CA LYS A 349 36.60 13.41 -41.10
C LYS A 349 36.62 14.39 -42.26
N LEU A 350 35.72 14.22 -43.24
CA LEU A 350 35.59 15.12 -44.38
C LEU A 350 35.31 16.57 -43.94
N TYR A 351 34.27 16.77 -43.11
CA TYR A 351 33.86 18.11 -42.71
C TYR A 351 34.92 18.85 -41.87
N ASN A 352 35.63 18.12 -41.00
CA ASN A 352 36.65 18.70 -40.11
C ASN A 352 38.07 18.72 -40.72
N ASN A 353 38.21 18.47 -42.03
CA ASN A 353 39.51 18.42 -42.72
C ASN A 353 40.52 17.46 -42.07
N LEU A 354 40.05 16.28 -41.63
CA LEU A 354 40.89 15.22 -41.08
C LEU A 354 41.12 14.18 -42.18
N ASP A 355 42.37 13.90 -42.56
CA ASP A 355 42.78 13.03 -43.68
C ASP A 355 41.88 11.79 -43.86
N PRO A 356 40.85 11.82 -44.74
CA PRO A 356 39.99 10.67 -44.94
C PRO A 356 40.78 9.60 -45.71
N THR A 357 40.72 8.36 -45.25
CA THR A 357 41.36 7.24 -45.94
C THR A 357 40.65 6.93 -47.26
N LYS A 358 41.30 6.16 -48.15
CA LYS A 358 40.65 5.66 -49.37
C LYS A 358 39.33 4.91 -49.10
N ASN A 359 39.26 4.20 -47.97
CA ASN A 359 38.05 3.51 -47.53
C ASN A 359 36.98 4.49 -47.01
N ASP A 360 37.36 5.56 -46.32
CA ASP A 360 36.43 6.61 -45.89
C ASP A 360 35.75 7.25 -47.11
N TYR A 361 36.50 7.62 -48.16
CA TYR A 361 35.92 8.15 -49.40
C TYR A 361 34.94 7.19 -50.09
N GLN A 362 35.15 5.88 -49.96
CA GLN A 362 34.21 4.88 -50.50
C GLN A 362 32.89 4.83 -49.72
N LEU A 363 32.84 5.32 -48.49
CA LEU A 363 31.63 5.33 -47.65
C LEU A 363 30.78 6.59 -47.86
N ILE A 364 31.38 7.67 -48.37
CA ILE A 364 30.73 8.97 -48.59
C ILE A 364 29.95 8.97 -49.91
N ASP A 365 28.71 9.46 -49.89
CA ASP A 365 27.90 9.62 -51.11
C ASP A 365 28.52 10.71 -52.03
N GLN A 366 28.62 10.43 -53.33
CA GLN A 366 29.24 11.33 -54.30
C GLN A 366 28.55 12.71 -54.37
N ARG A 367 27.24 12.78 -54.11
CA ARG A 367 26.51 14.05 -54.08
C ARG A 367 26.94 14.92 -52.91
N VAL A 368 27.27 14.29 -51.77
CA VAL A 368 27.77 14.97 -50.57
C VAL A 368 29.19 15.49 -50.79
N LEU A 369 30.08 14.68 -51.37
CA LEU A 369 31.44 15.11 -51.73
C LEU A 369 31.40 16.33 -52.65
N LYS A 370 30.64 16.23 -53.73
CA LYS A 370 30.48 17.32 -54.69
C LYS A 370 29.93 18.59 -54.04
N ALA A 371 28.88 18.48 -53.23
CA ALA A 371 28.29 19.64 -52.56
C ALA A 371 29.28 20.30 -51.57
N PHE A 372 30.07 19.51 -50.85
CA PHE A 372 31.09 20.02 -49.94
C PHE A 372 32.21 20.74 -50.70
N GLU A 373 32.76 20.15 -51.77
CA GLU A 373 33.78 20.78 -52.63
C GLU A 373 33.26 22.09 -53.26
N GLU A 374 32.05 22.07 -53.82
CA GLU A 374 31.45 23.25 -54.45
C GLU A 374 31.21 24.39 -53.44
N TYR A 375 30.90 24.05 -52.18
CA TYR A 375 30.78 25.01 -51.10
C TYR A 375 32.13 25.60 -50.70
N GLN A 376 33.15 24.75 -50.48
CA GLN A 376 34.50 25.18 -50.09
C GLN A 376 35.17 26.08 -51.14
N GLU A 377 34.97 25.78 -52.43
CA GLU A 377 35.51 26.55 -53.55
C GLU A 377 34.63 27.75 -53.95
N ASN A 378 33.55 28.02 -53.21
CA ASN A 378 32.58 29.09 -53.50
C ASN A 378 32.01 29.05 -54.93
N ARG A 379 31.76 27.84 -55.44
CA ARG A 379 31.26 27.56 -56.81
C ARG A 379 29.91 26.86 -56.84
N LEU A 380 29.05 27.16 -55.86
CA LEU A 380 27.71 26.60 -55.76
C LEU A 380 26.90 26.75 -57.06
N PRO A 381 26.00 25.81 -57.39
CA PRO A 381 25.19 25.86 -58.61
C PRO A 381 24.44 27.19 -58.79
N ARG A 382 24.33 27.64 -60.06
CA ARG A 382 23.52 28.83 -60.42
C ARG A 382 22.02 28.55 -60.40
N ASP A 383 21.63 27.30 -60.66
CA ASP A 383 20.25 26.86 -60.56
C ASP A 383 19.80 26.88 -59.10
N THR A 384 18.69 27.57 -58.82
CA THR A 384 18.21 27.84 -57.45
C THR A 384 17.95 26.56 -56.66
N VAL A 385 17.29 25.57 -57.27
CA VAL A 385 16.94 24.31 -56.58
C VAL A 385 18.21 23.49 -56.29
N LYS A 386 19.10 23.34 -57.27
CA LYS A 386 20.38 22.65 -57.08
C LYS A 386 21.28 23.36 -56.07
N ARG A 387 21.23 24.70 -56.02
CA ARG A 387 21.93 25.49 -55.00
C ARG A 387 21.42 25.17 -53.60
N TYR A 388 20.10 25.15 -53.41
CA TYR A 388 19.49 24.81 -52.13
C TYR A 388 19.78 23.38 -51.69
N GLN A 389 19.82 22.44 -52.64
CA GLN A 389 20.22 21.05 -52.37
C GLN A 389 21.70 20.94 -51.99
N ALA A 390 22.60 21.64 -52.69
CA ALA A 390 24.03 21.64 -52.37
C ALA A 390 24.31 22.23 -50.96
N LEU A 391 23.68 23.37 -50.65
CA LEU A 391 23.73 23.97 -49.31
C LEU A 391 23.17 23.03 -48.24
N GLY A 392 22.08 22.33 -48.56
CA GLY A 392 21.46 21.32 -47.71
C GLY A 392 22.35 20.13 -47.36
N LEU A 393 23.06 19.59 -48.35
CA LEU A 393 24.00 18.47 -48.14
C LEU A 393 25.24 18.91 -47.34
N ASN A 394 25.71 20.14 -47.55
CA ASN A 394 26.77 20.71 -46.72
C ASN A 394 26.30 20.94 -45.28
N HIS A 395 25.07 21.42 -45.09
CA HIS A 395 24.45 21.56 -43.78
C HIS A 395 24.32 20.20 -43.08
N TYR A 396 23.89 19.14 -43.79
CA TYR A 396 23.83 17.77 -43.27
C TYR A 396 25.20 17.29 -42.75
N LEU A 397 26.28 17.53 -43.49
CA LEU A 397 27.65 17.24 -43.02
C LEU A 397 28.02 18.01 -41.75
N ARG A 398 27.70 19.31 -41.71
CA ARG A 398 27.93 20.15 -40.53
C ARG A 398 27.19 19.63 -39.31
N GLN A 399 25.91 19.30 -39.45
CA GLN A 399 25.06 18.76 -38.39
C GLN A 399 25.61 17.44 -37.86
N ASN A 400 26.05 16.55 -38.75
CA ASN A 400 26.70 15.30 -38.35
C ASN A 400 27.96 15.53 -37.50
N SER A 401 28.81 16.49 -37.91
CA SER A 401 30.00 16.87 -37.14
C SER A 401 29.65 17.48 -35.77
N GLN A 402 28.68 18.37 -35.77
CA GLN A 402 28.17 19.05 -34.58
C GLN A 402 27.60 18.07 -33.54
N LEU A 403 26.82 17.08 -33.97
CA LEU A 403 26.26 16.05 -33.10
C LEU A 403 27.36 15.21 -32.42
N ILE A 404 28.36 14.76 -33.19
CA ILE A 404 29.50 14.00 -32.64
C ILE A 404 30.28 14.83 -31.61
N ASN A 405 30.56 16.09 -31.94
CA ASN A 405 31.27 17.00 -31.02
C ASN A 405 30.47 17.28 -29.75
N LYS A 406 29.15 17.42 -29.85
CA LYS A 406 28.26 17.64 -28.71
C LYS A 406 28.26 16.44 -27.76
N TYR A 407 28.06 15.23 -28.25
CA TYR A 407 28.09 14.03 -27.42
C TYR A 407 29.47 13.74 -26.83
N ALA A 408 30.55 13.96 -27.59
CA ALA A 408 31.91 13.92 -27.05
C ALA A 408 32.11 14.94 -25.92
N TYR A 409 31.55 16.15 -26.08
CA TYR A 409 31.63 17.21 -25.08
C TYR A 409 30.88 16.87 -23.79
N TRP A 410 29.77 16.11 -23.84
CA TRP A 410 29.05 15.70 -22.63
C TRP A 410 29.92 14.91 -21.66
N TYR A 411 30.75 13.99 -22.18
CA TYR A 411 31.71 13.25 -21.36
C TYR A 411 32.81 14.16 -20.81
N GLU A 412 33.40 15.03 -21.64
CA GLU A 412 34.40 16.01 -21.20
C GLU A 412 33.88 16.93 -20.10
N LYS A 413 32.63 17.37 -20.24
CA LYS A 413 31.97 18.23 -19.28
C LYS A 413 31.68 17.49 -17.98
N LEU A 414 31.15 16.26 -18.04
CA LEU A 414 31.00 15.39 -16.87
C LEU A 414 32.34 15.19 -16.14
N LYS A 415 33.42 14.94 -16.88
CA LYS A 415 34.76 14.78 -16.31
C LYS A 415 35.24 16.03 -15.56
N LYS A 416 35.00 17.22 -16.11
CA LYS A 416 35.33 18.51 -15.46
C LYS A 416 34.49 18.77 -14.22
N ASP A 417 33.20 18.44 -14.29
CA ASP A 417 32.24 18.69 -13.22
C ASP A 417 32.16 17.51 -12.22
N TRP A 418 33.00 16.47 -12.38
CA TRP A 418 32.89 15.23 -11.60
C TRP A 418 33.02 15.46 -10.09
N ALA A 419 33.80 16.45 -9.66
CA ALA A 419 33.92 16.78 -8.24
C ALA A 419 32.54 17.10 -7.61
N PHE A 420 31.72 17.89 -8.31
CA PHE A 420 30.36 18.23 -7.89
C PHE A 420 29.44 16.99 -7.91
N TRP A 421 29.43 16.25 -9.02
CA TRP A 421 28.57 15.07 -9.15
C TRP A 421 28.93 13.94 -8.17
N ARG A 422 30.22 13.77 -7.89
CA ARG A 422 30.72 12.82 -6.89
C ARG A 422 30.27 13.18 -5.48
N GLU A 423 30.36 14.46 -5.11
CA GLU A 423 29.87 14.93 -3.81
C GLU A 423 28.35 14.72 -3.70
N LEU A 424 27.60 15.12 -4.72
CA LEU A 424 26.15 14.93 -4.76
C LEU A 424 25.78 13.44 -4.65
N ARG A 425 26.51 12.56 -5.35
CA ARG A 425 26.33 11.10 -5.28
C ARG A 425 26.55 10.55 -3.87
N GLN A 426 27.57 11.02 -3.16
CA GLN A 426 27.83 10.61 -1.78
C GLN A 426 26.69 11.05 -0.86
N ASN A 427 26.29 12.32 -0.96
CA ASN A 427 25.18 12.86 -0.17
C ASN A 427 23.86 12.14 -0.47
N LEU A 428 23.58 11.84 -1.74
CA LEU A 428 22.38 11.10 -2.15
C LEU A 428 22.31 9.69 -1.55
N ARG A 429 23.44 8.99 -1.45
CA ARG A 429 23.45 7.66 -0.80
C ARG A 429 23.06 7.77 0.66
N THR A 430 23.71 8.67 1.40
CA THR A 430 23.44 8.93 2.81
C THR A 430 22.00 9.39 3.02
N ASP A 431 21.53 10.35 2.23
CA ASP A 431 20.21 10.94 2.38
C ASP A 431 19.11 9.95 2.00
N PHE A 432 19.26 9.17 0.93
CA PHE A 432 18.26 8.15 0.59
C PHE A 432 18.20 7.04 1.64
N ASP A 433 19.32 6.67 2.25
CA ASP A 433 19.33 5.72 3.37
C ASP A 433 18.61 6.33 4.59
N GLN A 434 18.85 7.61 4.91
CA GLN A 434 18.15 8.32 5.99
C GLN A 434 16.65 8.50 5.71
N MET A 435 16.27 8.75 4.45
CA MET A 435 14.88 8.84 3.99
C MET A 435 14.18 7.47 3.92
N GLY A 436 14.88 6.36 4.17
CA GLY A 436 14.31 5.02 4.02
C GLY A 436 13.94 4.64 2.58
N VAL A 437 14.50 5.31 1.58
CA VAL A 437 14.26 5.03 0.15
C VAL A 437 15.35 4.09 -0.35
N PHE A 438 15.11 2.78 -0.33
CA PHE A 438 16.15 1.78 -0.66
C PHE A 438 16.09 1.22 -2.10
N SER A 439 14.94 1.36 -2.76
CA SER A 439 14.73 0.89 -4.13
C SER A 439 15.49 1.75 -5.15
N LEU A 440 16.35 1.16 -5.97
CA LEU A 440 17.08 1.86 -7.03
C LEU A 440 16.13 2.57 -8.01
N PRO A 441 15.07 1.94 -8.54
CA PRO A 441 14.06 2.63 -9.34
C PRO A 441 13.45 3.85 -8.65
N ASN A 442 13.17 3.78 -7.34
CA ASN A 442 12.56 4.89 -6.63
C ASN A 442 13.56 6.01 -6.36
N ARG A 443 14.81 5.69 -6.01
CA ARG A 443 15.91 6.67 -5.95
C ARG A 443 16.09 7.38 -7.28
N GLN A 444 16.03 6.62 -8.38
CA GLN A 444 16.14 7.15 -9.74
C GLN A 444 14.97 8.07 -10.07
N ASN A 445 13.73 7.63 -9.84
CA ASN A 445 12.54 8.43 -10.09
C ASN A 445 12.52 9.72 -9.27
N ILE A 446 12.85 9.64 -7.97
CA ILE A 446 12.90 10.81 -7.07
C ILE A 446 13.97 11.79 -7.53
N LEU A 447 15.18 11.29 -7.81
CA LEU A 447 16.27 12.15 -8.26
C LEU A 447 16.01 12.74 -9.66
N GLU A 448 15.45 11.96 -10.58
CA GLU A 448 15.02 12.44 -11.90
C GLU A 448 14.00 13.57 -11.74
N GLN A 449 13.02 13.43 -10.85
CA GLN A 449 12.05 14.48 -10.55
C GLN A 449 12.74 15.71 -9.97
N TRP A 450 13.62 15.57 -8.98
CA TRP A 450 14.36 16.69 -8.39
C TRP A 450 15.18 17.45 -9.42
N LEU A 451 15.92 16.75 -10.29
CA LEU A 451 16.71 17.39 -11.34
C LEU A 451 15.78 18.12 -12.34
N ASN A 452 14.71 17.48 -12.80
CA ASN A 452 13.74 18.10 -13.71
C ASN A 452 13.05 19.33 -13.10
N ASP A 453 12.67 19.30 -11.82
CA ASP A 453 12.10 20.45 -11.11
C ASP A 453 13.08 21.62 -11.06
N ARG A 454 14.36 21.34 -10.79
CA ARG A 454 15.40 22.38 -10.78
C ARG A 454 15.68 22.97 -12.15
N LEU A 455 15.50 22.22 -13.23
CA LEU A 455 15.61 22.73 -14.61
C LEU A 455 14.50 23.74 -14.94
N GLU A 456 13.39 23.73 -14.21
CA GLU A 456 12.33 24.74 -14.24
C GLU A 456 12.36 25.68 -13.01
N PHE A 457 13.50 25.75 -12.32
CA PHE A 457 13.74 26.62 -11.15
C PHE A 457 12.83 26.36 -9.94
N LYS A 458 12.09 25.24 -9.90
CA LYS A 458 11.33 24.79 -8.72
C LYS A 458 12.28 24.24 -7.66
N PHE A 459 11.86 24.18 -6.40
CA PHE A 459 12.67 23.54 -5.36
C PHE A 459 12.48 22.02 -5.39
N ALA A 460 13.57 21.27 -5.23
CA ALA A 460 13.52 19.87 -4.87
C ALA A 460 13.02 19.75 -3.42
N LEU A 461 12.03 18.88 -3.21
CA LEU A 461 11.38 18.68 -1.91
C LEU A 461 11.59 17.23 -1.45
N VAL A 462 11.62 17.04 -0.13
CA VAL A 462 11.61 15.71 0.48
C VAL A 462 10.34 14.99 0.01
N PRO A 463 10.42 13.72 -0.46
CA PRO A 463 9.23 12.97 -0.85
C PRO A 463 8.34 12.79 0.38
N GLU A 464 7.04 13.00 0.23
CA GLU A 464 6.07 12.85 1.32
C GLU A 464 6.11 11.44 1.97
N GLN A 465 6.62 10.44 1.23
CA GLN A 465 6.72 9.04 1.65
C GLN A 465 8.07 8.66 2.29
N ALA A 466 9.05 9.56 2.34
CA ALA A 466 10.33 9.31 3.00
C ALA A 466 10.12 9.07 4.51
N LYS A 467 10.78 8.05 5.07
CA LYS A 467 10.92 7.90 6.52
C LYS A 467 11.52 9.21 7.06
N ASN A 468 10.79 9.82 8.00
CA ASN A 468 11.01 11.10 8.69
C ASN A 468 10.17 12.31 8.25
N VAL A 469 9.10 12.11 7.49
CA VAL A 469 7.92 13.00 7.62
C VAL A 469 6.75 12.21 8.18
N GLY A 470 6.78 12.06 9.50
CA GLY A 470 5.74 11.48 10.34
C GLY A 470 6.14 10.15 10.96
N ASP A 471 6.28 10.12 12.29
CA ASP A 471 5.91 8.94 13.05
C ASP A 471 4.57 8.46 12.49
N LEU A 472 4.51 7.25 11.94
CA LEU A 472 3.22 6.73 11.52
C LEU A 472 2.38 6.64 12.78
N THR A 473 1.32 7.43 12.83
CA THR A 473 0.20 7.12 13.72
C THR A 473 -0.45 5.85 13.18
N PHE A 474 -1.11 5.08 14.05
CA PHE A 474 -1.95 3.96 13.61
C PHE A 474 -2.94 4.37 12.48
N SER A 475 -3.34 5.65 12.44
CA SER A 475 -4.18 6.25 11.38
C SER A 475 -3.55 6.28 9.98
N GLY A 476 -2.22 6.37 9.88
CA GLY A 476 -1.50 6.39 8.61
C GLY A 476 -1.19 4.99 8.08
N PHE A 477 -1.11 4.00 8.97
CA PHE A 477 -0.72 2.63 8.66
C PHE A 477 -1.83 1.82 7.95
N PHE A 478 -3.09 1.99 8.37
CA PHE A 478 -4.24 1.22 7.84
C PHE A 478 -5.12 1.96 6.82
N LYS A 479 -4.74 3.18 6.39
CA LYS A 479 -5.47 3.87 5.31
C LYS A 479 -5.20 3.15 3.98
N PRO A 480 -6.24 2.62 3.29
CA PRO A 480 -6.09 2.00 1.99
C PRO A 480 -5.88 3.08 0.94
N ASP A 481 -4.69 3.66 0.86
CA ASP A 481 -4.30 4.42 -0.33
C ASP A 481 -3.84 3.42 -1.39
N LYS A 482 -4.59 3.35 -2.49
CA LYS A 482 -4.32 2.54 -3.70
C LYS A 482 -2.96 2.83 -4.39
N GLY A 483 -2.07 3.60 -3.75
CA GLY A 483 -0.72 3.91 -4.24
C GLY A 483 0.43 3.44 -3.35
N LYS A 484 0.19 2.78 -2.20
CA LYS A 484 1.25 2.44 -1.24
C LYS A 484 1.90 1.06 -1.40
N ALA A 485 1.41 0.24 -2.33
CA ALA A 485 1.95 -1.10 -2.59
C ALA A 485 2.90 -1.11 -3.80
N VAL A 486 4.02 -0.37 -3.77
CA VAL A 486 5.04 -0.50 -4.82
C VAL A 486 6.45 -0.50 -4.25
N PHE A 487 6.71 -1.46 -3.36
CA PHE A 487 8.08 -1.77 -2.96
C PHE A 487 8.34 -3.28 -2.72
N ALA A 488 7.51 -4.15 -3.29
CA ALA A 488 7.33 -5.53 -2.84
C ALA A 488 8.59 -6.43 -2.82
N GLU A 489 9.45 -6.43 -3.83
CA GLU A 489 10.44 -7.51 -3.98
C GLU A 489 11.81 -7.26 -3.32
N ARG A 490 12.36 -6.05 -3.43
CA ARG A 490 13.67 -5.74 -2.80
C ARG A 490 13.53 -5.37 -1.32
N GLU A 491 12.39 -4.81 -0.90
CA GLU A 491 12.13 -4.61 0.54
C GLU A 491 11.83 -5.90 1.25
N LYS A 492 11.12 -6.84 0.61
CA LYS A 492 11.11 -8.25 1.01
C LYS A 492 12.52 -8.75 1.23
N LYS A 493 13.41 -8.63 0.24
CA LYS A 493 14.81 -9.04 0.39
C LYS A 493 15.56 -8.34 1.55
N ILE A 494 15.43 -7.03 1.72
CA ILE A 494 16.12 -6.29 2.79
C ILE A 494 15.53 -6.60 4.17
N MET A 495 14.20 -6.75 4.27
CA MET A 495 13.55 -7.18 5.50
C MET A 495 14.00 -8.59 5.86
N LEU A 496 14.06 -9.51 4.90
CA LEU A 496 14.63 -10.85 5.07
C LEU A 496 16.11 -10.79 5.47
N ASP A 497 16.91 -9.89 4.90
CA ASP A 497 18.33 -9.73 5.26
C ASP A 497 18.50 -9.15 6.68
N LYS A 498 17.69 -8.16 7.07
CA LYS A 498 17.65 -7.61 8.45
C LYS A 498 17.23 -8.68 9.45
N ILE A 499 16.21 -9.47 9.12
CA ILE A 499 15.78 -10.60 9.95
C ILE A 499 16.90 -11.62 10.08
N ARG A 500 17.54 -12.03 8.97
CA ARG A 500 18.67 -12.95 8.98
C ARG A 500 19.83 -12.42 9.81
N GLN A 501 20.19 -11.15 9.67
CA GLN A 501 21.25 -10.51 10.45
C GLN A 501 20.90 -10.49 11.94
N ALA A 502 19.68 -10.12 12.31
CA ALA A 502 19.21 -10.13 13.70
C ALA A 502 19.26 -11.55 14.30
N ILE A 503 18.84 -12.57 13.54
CA ILE A 503 18.91 -13.98 13.94
C ILE A 503 20.37 -14.46 14.08
N SER A 504 21.27 -14.11 13.16
CA SER A 504 22.63 -14.64 13.10
C SER A 504 23.63 -13.95 14.01
N SER A 505 23.45 -12.65 14.28
CA SER A 505 24.42 -11.82 15.03
C SER A 505 24.02 -11.58 16.49
N GLY A 506 22.76 -11.87 16.87
CA GLY A 506 22.22 -11.49 18.18
C GLY A 506 22.20 -9.97 18.42
N SER A 507 22.35 -9.15 17.37
CA SER A 507 22.46 -7.70 17.47
C SER A 507 21.09 -7.00 17.60
N SER A 508 21.11 -5.78 18.14
CA SER A 508 19.97 -4.95 18.53
C SER A 508 19.24 -4.23 17.40
N GLU A 509 19.54 -4.48 16.12
CA GLU A 509 18.97 -3.68 15.02
C GLU A 509 17.48 -3.94 14.77
N LEU A 510 16.97 -5.14 15.08
CA LEU A 510 15.55 -5.47 14.96
C LEU A 510 15.09 -6.26 16.18
N HIS A 511 14.66 -5.54 17.22
CA HIS A 511 14.09 -6.11 18.44
C HIS A 511 12.59 -5.83 18.48
N LEU A 512 11.78 -6.89 18.57
CA LEU A 512 10.33 -6.79 18.60
C LEU A 512 9.84 -6.49 20.01
N GLN A 513 9.42 -5.25 20.26
CA GLN A 513 8.82 -4.80 21.51
C GLN A 513 7.52 -5.56 21.82
N THR A 514 6.77 -5.94 20.79
CA THR A 514 5.52 -6.71 20.90
C THR A 514 5.76 -8.07 21.54
N VAL A 515 6.88 -8.74 21.25
CA VAL A 515 7.23 -10.02 21.87
C VAL A 515 7.42 -9.85 23.38
N SER A 516 8.13 -8.80 23.79
CA SER A 516 8.34 -8.47 25.21
C SER A 516 7.03 -8.12 25.90
N ALA A 517 6.17 -7.30 25.26
CA ALA A 517 4.87 -6.94 25.80
C ALA A 517 3.93 -8.15 25.96
N LEU A 518 3.89 -9.06 24.99
CA LEU A 518 3.08 -10.29 25.03
C LEU A 518 3.57 -11.32 26.06
N ASN A 519 4.86 -11.35 26.39
CA ASN A 519 5.38 -12.19 27.47
C ASN A 519 5.08 -11.58 28.85
N ASN A 520 5.13 -10.26 28.98
CA ASN A 520 4.88 -9.57 30.24
C ASN A 520 3.39 -9.53 30.63
N TYR A 521 2.49 -9.68 29.66
CA TYR A 521 1.05 -9.70 29.87
C TYR A 521 0.49 -11.14 29.78
N ASN A 522 -0.31 -11.58 30.74
CA ASN A 522 -0.94 -12.91 30.70
C ASN A 522 -2.18 -12.88 29.79
N PHE A 523 -1.92 -12.89 28.49
CA PHE A 523 -2.93 -12.74 27.46
C PHE A 523 -4.05 -13.81 27.53
N GLY A 524 -3.71 -15.02 27.94
CA GLY A 524 -4.73 -16.07 28.12
C GLY A 524 -5.70 -15.80 29.28
N LEU A 525 -5.37 -14.94 30.25
CA LEU A 525 -6.34 -14.55 31.30
C LEU A 525 -7.36 -13.59 30.76
N LEU A 526 -6.89 -12.60 29.99
CA LEU A 526 -7.77 -11.67 29.31
C LEU A 526 -8.80 -12.42 28.46
N LEU A 527 -8.36 -13.41 27.67
CA LEU A 527 -9.28 -14.21 26.86
C LEU A 527 -10.23 -15.06 27.70
N ASP A 528 -9.76 -15.72 28.78
CA ASP A 528 -10.62 -16.51 29.67
C ASP A 528 -11.70 -15.65 30.34
N ASP A 529 -11.32 -14.45 30.80
CA ASP A 529 -12.23 -13.48 31.41
C ASP A 529 -13.19 -12.89 30.39
N ILE A 530 -12.72 -12.51 29.19
CA ILE A 530 -13.58 -11.99 28.12
C ILE A 530 -14.57 -13.08 27.71
N LEU A 531 -14.14 -14.31 27.42
CA LEU A 531 -15.01 -15.41 26.95
C LEU A 531 -16.18 -15.71 27.90
N GLY A 532 -16.02 -15.48 29.21
CA GLY A 532 -17.11 -15.53 30.17
C GLY A 532 -17.88 -16.86 30.22
N ASP A 533 -19.18 -16.77 30.52
CA ASP A 533 -20.05 -17.94 30.74
C ASP A 533 -20.45 -18.68 29.45
N LEU A 534 -20.63 -19.99 29.60
CA LEU A 534 -20.56 -21.02 28.56
C LEU A 534 -21.95 -21.41 28.00
N TYR A 535 -22.00 -21.86 26.75
CA TYR A 535 -23.22 -22.22 26.02
C TYR A 535 -23.97 -23.45 26.58
N LYS A 536 -25.22 -23.58 26.09
CA LYS A 536 -26.14 -24.74 26.11
C LYS A 536 -25.46 -26.04 26.53
N SER A 537 -25.94 -26.66 27.61
CA SER A 537 -25.52 -28.00 28.00
C SER A 537 -26.74 -28.93 28.09
N HIS A 538 -26.62 -30.11 27.51
CA HIS A 538 -27.59 -31.21 27.64
C HIS A 538 -27.32 -32.10 28.86
N GLY A 539 -26.59 -31.60 29.86
CA GLY A 539 -26.22 -32.34 31.09
C GLY A 539 -24.72 -32.35 31.38
N CYS A 540 -23.88 -32.19 30.35
CA CYS A 540 -22.42 -32.08 30.47
C CYS A 540 -21.97 -30.86 31.31
N LEU A 541 -20.74 -30.91 31.80
CA LEU A 541 -20.08 -29.82 32.50
C LEU A 541 -19.18 -29.07 31.52
N HIS A 542 -19.59 -27.88 31.10
CA HIS A 542 -18.81 -27.07 30.19
C HIS A 542 -17.81 -26.22 30.96
N THR A 543 -16.60 -26.07 30.41
CA THR A 543 -15.57 -25.13 30.87
C THR A 543 -15.00 -24.35 29.67
N SER A 544 -14.30 -23.24 29.91
CA SER A 544 -13.58 -22.50 28.86
C SER A 544 -12.48 -23.36 28.22
N PRO A 545 -12.03 -23.07 26.99
CA PRO A 545 -10.93 -23.79 26.34
C PRO A 545 -9.69 -23.98 27.21
N ARG A 546 -9.21 -22.89 27.83
CA ARG A 546 -8.02 -22.88 28.69
C ARG A 546 -8.19 -23.76 29.94
N ASN A 547 -9.27 -23.57 30.70
CA ASN A 547 -9.57 -24.43 31.84
C ASN A 547 -9.78 -25.91 31.44
N SER A 548 -10.34 -26.21 30.26
CA SER A 548 -10.47 -27.60 29.76
C SER A 548 -9.10 -28.25 29.55
N GLN A 549 -8.15 -27.53 28.94
CA GLN A 549 -6.76 -27.99 28.82
C GLN A 549 -6.14 -28.23 30.21
N PHE A 550 -6.26 -27.27 31.13
CA PHE A 550 -5.61 -27.38 32.44
C PHE A 550 -6.17 -28.55 33.25
N LEU A 551 -7.49 -28.79 33.20
CA LEU A 551 -8.10 -29.95 33.84
C LEU A 551 -7.63 -31.25 33.19
N TYR A 552 -7.49 -31.26 31.86
CA TYR A 552 -6.97 -32.40 31.12
C TYR A 552 -5.53 -32.71 31.45
N ASP A 553 -4.64 -31.73 31.57
CA ASP A 553 -3.25 -31.98 31.90
C ASP A 553 -3.13 -32.35 33.40
N LEU A 554 -3.74 -31.57 34.28
CA LEU A 554 -3.49 -31.65 35.73
C LEU A 554 -4.29 -32.72 36.48
N LEU A 555 -5.55 -33.00 36.16
CA LEU A 555 -6.36 -33.93 36.99
C LEU A 555 -6.01 -35.39 36.71
N PRO A 556 -5.50 -36.18 37.68
CA PRO A 556 -5.19 -37.59 37.40
C PRO A 556 -6.41 -38.45 37.06
N ILE A 557 -6.20 -39.53 36.31
CA ILE A 557 -7.24 -40.58 36.17
C ILE A 557 -7.55 -41.14 37.56
N GLY A 558 -8.84 -41.32 37.85
CA GLY A 558 -9.36 -41.74 39.15
C GLY A 558 -9.62 -40.60 40.14
N THR A 559 -9.35 -39.34 39.78
CA THR A 559 -9.70 -38.16 40.61
C THR A 559 -11.19 -38.16 40.93
N ARG A 560 -11.54 -37.96 42.19
CA ARG A 560 -12.91 -37.92 42.67
C ARG A 560 -13.54 -36.55 42.40
N ILE A 561 -14.72 -36.55 41.81
CA ILE A 561 -15.52 -35.36 41.49
C ILE A 561 -16.87 -35.50 42.20
N THR A 562 -17.21 -34.55 43.06
CA THR A 562 -18.51 -34.48 43.72
C THR A 562 -19.35 -33.39 43.07
N VAL A 563 -20.42 -33.75 42.38
CA VAL A 563 -21.38 -32.83 41.77
C VAL A 563 -22.57 -32.68 42.70
N TYR A 564 -22.86 -31.45 43.13
CA TYR A 564 -24.05 -31.14 43.92
C TYR A 564 -25.27 -30.84 43.06
N GLY A 565 -26.46 -31.00 43.63
CA GLY A 565 -27.71 -30.59 42.99
C GLY A 565 -27.86 -29.07 42.92
N TYR A 566 -28.82 -28.61 42.11
CA TYR A 566 -29.10 -27.19 41.89
C TYR A 566 -29.67 -26.48 43.13
N ASP A 567 -30.12 -27.23 44.12
CA ASP A 567 -30.57 -26.78 45.44
C ASP A 567 -29.41 -26.25 46.30
N LYS A 568 -28.17 -26.69 46.05
CA LYS A 568 -27.00 -26.27 46.81
C LYS A 568 -26.29 -25.10 46.13
N LYS A 569 -26.30 -23.94 46.80
CA LYS A 569 -25.60 -22.72 46.37
C LYS A 569 -24.46 -22.38 47.32
N LEU A 570 -23.36 -21.91 46.76
CA LEU A 570 -22.19 -21.48 47.49
C LEU A 570 -22.19 -19.94 47.61
N PRO A 571 -22.08 -19.39 48.82
CA PRO A 571 -21.96 -17.94 49.02
C PRO A 571 -20.71 -17.38 48.36
N ALA A 572 -20.82 -16.21 47.73
CA ALA A 572 -19.69 -15.56 47.05
C ALA A 572 -18.51 -15.26 48.00
N ALA A 573 -18.83 -14.85 49.25
CA ALA A 573 -17.83 -14.54 50.27
C ALA A 573 -16.95 -15.76 50.66
N ASP A 574 -17.48 -16.98 50.55
CA ASP A 574 -16.76 -18.20 50.94
C ASP A 574 -15.66 -18.59 49.95
N VAL A 575 -15.73 -18.06 48.73
CA VAL A 575 -14.83 -18.40 47.62
C VAL A 575 -14.08 -17.21 47.05
N GLU A 576 -14.34 -16.00 47.54
CA GLU A 576 -13.72 -14.76 47.06
C GLU A 576 -12.19 -14.86 47.06
N LYS A 577 -11.62 -15.39 48.15
CA LYS A 577 -10.16 -15.53 48.34
C LYS A 577 -9.53 -16.71 47.59
N ILE A 578 -10.32 -17.61 47.02
CA ILE A 578 -9.80 -18.75 46.26
C ILE A 578 -9.44 -18.24 44.86
N PRO A 579 -8.20 -18.42 44.37
CA PRO A 579 -7.80 -17.93 43.06
C PRO A 579 -8.48 -18.72 41.95
N TYR A 580 -8.71 -18.07 40.80
CA TYR A 580 -9.17 -18.75 39.61
C TYR A 580 -8.07 -19.66 39.04
N PHE A 581 -8.45 -20.82 38.52
CA PHE A 581 -7.51 -21.84 38.05
C PHE A 581 -6.68 -21.35 36.86
N ALA A 582 -7.32 -20.64 35.92
CA ALA A 582 -6.65 -19.98 34.82
C ALA A 582 -5.51 -19.05 35.28
N HIS A 583 -5.68 -18.37 36.42
CA HIS A 583 -4.74 -17.37 36.97
C HIS A 583 -3.43 -17.97 37.49
N LEU A 584 -3.38 -19.29 37.67
CA LEU A 584 -2.20 -19.96 38.22
C LEU A 584 -1.14 -20.29 37.17
N VAL A 585 -1.45 -20.10 35.88
CA VAL A 585 -0.59 -20.49 34.76
C VAL A 585 -0.47 -19.33 33.78
N ASN A 586 0.76 -18.95 33.43
CA ASN A 586 1.06 -17.99 32.36
C ASN A 586 1.87 -18.64 31.22
N PHE A 587 2.75 -19.58 31.57
CA PHE A 587 3.58 -20.34 30.65
C PHE A 587 3.52 -21.84 30.93
N GLN A 588 4.04 -22.64 30.00
CA GLN A 588 4.11 -24.10 30.14
C GLN A 588 4.86 -24.51 31.43
N ASP A 589 5.94 -23.81 31.79
CA ASP A 589 6.70 -24.09 33.01
C ASP A 589 5.85 -23.99 34.30
N ASP A 590 4.84 -23.10 34.32
CA ASP A 590 3.91 -23.00 35.45
C ASP A 590 3.00 -24.24 35.51
N LEU A 591 2.56 -24.73 34.35
CA LEU A 591 1.74 -25.94 34.23
C LEU A 591 2.52 -27.17 34.68
N ASP A 592 3.76 -27.33 34.22
CA ASP A 592 4.67 -28.42 34.58
C ASP A 592 4.97 -28.43 36.10
N GLN A 593 5.11 -27.25 36.71
CA GLN A 593 5.26 -27.12 38.17
C GLN A 593 3.98 -27.52 38.91
N LEU A 594 2.81 -27.20 38.37
CA LEU A 594 1.53 -27.60 38.96
C LEU A 594 1.31 -29.10 38.84
N GLU A 595 1.70 -29.77 37.75
CA GLU A 595 1.56 -31.22 37.58
C GLU A 595 2.16 -32.00 38.76
N GLN A 596 3.33 -31.57 39.25
CA GLN A 596 3.98 -32.19 40.42
C GLN A 596 3.12 -32.13 41.68
N ARG A 597 2.28 -31.09 41.82
CA ARG A 597 1.38 -30.91 42.97
C ARG A 597 0.11 -31.76 42.85
N PHE A 598 -0.27 -32.16 41.65
CA PHE A 598 -1.43 -32.99 41.35
C PHE A 598 -1.08 -34.48 41.20
N ALA A 599 0.21 -34.84 41.24
CA ALA A 599 0.71 -36.19 40.97
C ALA A 599 0.07 -37.29 41.84
N GLN A 600 -0.38 -36.98 43.05
CA GLN A 600 -1.03 -37.94 43.94
C GLN A 600 -2.55 -37.84 43.86
N THR A 601 -3.20 -38.74 43.10
CA THR A 601 -4.68 -38.76 42.92
C THR A 601 -5.46 -38.73 44.23
N ALA A 602 -4.98 -39.39 45.28
CA ALA A 602 -5.65 -39.44 46.58
C ALA A 602 -5.67 -38.10 47.33
N GLU A 603 -4.82 -37.15 46.93
CA GLU A 603 -4.74 -35.80 47.51
C GLU A 603 -5.54 -34.77 46.72
N VAL A 604 -6.09 -35.14 45.56
CA VAL A 604 -6.86 -34.27 44.67
C VAL A 604 -8.34 -34.63 44.78
N ASP A 605 -9.15 -33.67 45.22
CA ASP A 605 -10.60 -33.78 45.25
C ASP A 605 -11.23 -32.59 44.52
N VAL A 606 -12.33 -32.85 43.84
CA VAL A 606 -13.07 -31.83 43.11
C VAL A 606 -14.51 -31.75 43.60
N VAL A 607 -15.02 -30.53 43.67
CA VAL A 607 -16.40 -30.24 44.03
C VAL A 607 -17.02 -29.27 43.03
N VAL A 608 -18.17 -29.64 42.47
CA VAL A 608 -18.89 -28.85 41.46
C VAL A 608 -20.22 -28.37 42.04
N TYR A 609 -20.48 -27.07 41.90
CA TYR A 609 -21.72 -26.39 42.31
C TYR A 609 -22.42 -25.80 41.08
N PRO A 610 -23.22 -26.58 40.34
CA PRO A 610 -23.88 -26.13 39.11
C PRO A 610 -24.73 -24.86 39.32
N SER A 611 -25.43 -24.75 40.45
CA SER A 611 -26.25 -23.57 40.82
C SER A 611 -25.45 -22.28 40.98
N SER A 612 -24.18 -22.41 41.40
CA SER A 612 -23.28 -21.26 41.61
C SER A 612 -22.41 -20.98 40.40
N GLY A 613 -22.42 -21.86 39.39
CA GLY A 613 -21.52 -21.79 38.24
C GLY A 613 -20.05 -22.00 38.61
N LEU A 614 -19.77 -22.69 39.72
CA LEU A 614 -18.41 -22.81 40.28
C LEU A 614 -17.98 -24.26 40.44
N TRP A 615 -16.71 -24.48 40.11
CA TRP A 615 -15.97 -25.71 40.33
C TRP A 615 -14.79 -25.40 41.25
N LEU A 616 -14.67 -26.14 42.36
CA LEU A 616 -13.59 -25.99 43.33
C LEU A 616 -12.67 -27.21 43.29
N ILE A 617 -11.38 -26.94 43.18
CA ILE A 617 -10.32 -27.95 43.26
C ILE A 617 -9.71 -27.89 44.66
N TYR A 618 -9.61 -29.04 45.31
CA TYR A 618 -8.97 -29.22 46.61
C TYR A 618 -7.68 -30.01 46.43
N LEU A 619 -6.63 -29.53 47.08
CA LEU A 619 -5.37 -30.27 47.24
C LEU A 619 -5.13 -30.49 48.73
N LYS A 620 -4.90 -31.75 49.14
CA LYS A 620 -4.70 -32.14 50.55
C LYS A 620 -5.81 -31.60 51.45
N SER A 621 -7.06 -31.71 50.98
CA SER A 621 -8.29 -31.24 51.65
C SER A 621 -8.37 -29.73 51.88
N LYS A 622 -7.55 -28.91 51.21
CA LYS A 622 -7.63 -27.44 51.26
C LYS A 622 -8.09 -26.87 49.92
N PRO A 623 -8.97 -25.86 49.90
CA PRO A 623 -9.35 -25.19 48.66
C PRO A 623 -8.09 -24.62 47.99
N PHE A 624 -7.85 -25.02 46.75
CA PHE A 624 -6.67 -24.65 45.99
C PHE A 624 -7.00 -23.63 44.90
N ALA A 625 -7.98 -23.93 44.06
CA ALA A 625 -8.37 -23.10 42.94
C ALA A 625 -9.87 -23.23 42.65
N LYS A 626 -10.44 -22.23 41.98
CA LYS A 626 -11.81 -22.24 41.46
C LYS A 626 -11.84 -22.02 39.95
N LEU A 627 -12.84 -22.52 39.24
CA LEU A 627 -13.08 -22.18 37.82
C LEU A 627 -14.58 -22.07 37.55
N ARG A 628 -14.92 -21.35 36.48
CA ARG A 628 -16.31 -21.21 36.03
C ARG A 628 -16.73 -22.48 35.30
N VAL A 629 -17.93 -22.98 35.60
CA VAL A 629 -18.49 -24.18 34.98
C VAL A 629 -19.97 -23.98 34.72
N ARG A 630 -20.46 -24.49 33.59
CA ARG A 630 -21.89 -24.52 33.29
C ARG A 630 -22.37 -25.96 33.18
N GLY A 631 -23.36 -26.33 33.99
CA GLY A 631 -24.06 -27.60 33.88
C GLY A 631 -25.27 -27.53 32.94
N GLY A 632 -25.96 -28.65 32.80
CA GLY A 632 -27.26 -28.75 32.11
C GLY A 632 -28.35 -27.90 32.78
N PRO A 633 -29.54 -27.73 32.18
CA PRO A 633 -30.59 -26.87 32.74
C PRO A 633 -31.03 -27.25 34.16
N GLN A 634 -31.59 -26.32 34.92
CA GLN A 634 -32.06 -26.60 36.29
C GLN A 634 -33.25 -27.58 36.34
N ALA A 635 -33.97 -27.71 35.24
CA ALA A 635 -35.10 -28.60 35.05
C ALA A 635 -35.07 -29.20 33.64
N ASN A 636 -35.78 -30.31 33.45
CA ASN A 636 -35.92 -30.94 32.15
C ASN A 636 -36.63 -30.01 31.16
N MET A 637 -36.11 -29.91 29.93
CA MET A 637 -36.73 -29.12 28.88
C MET A 637 -36.41 -29.63 27.47
N TYR A 638 -37.32 -29.40 26.55
CA TYR A 638 -37.07 -29.61 25.11
C TYR A 638 -36.56 -28.31 24.51
N LEU A 639 -35.35 -28.30 23.96
CA LEU A 639 -34.80 -27.10 23.34
C LEU A 639 -35.57 -26.79 22.03
N VAL A 640 -35.76 -25.51 21.73
CA VAL A 640 -36.23 -25.07 20.41
C VAL A 640 -35.03 -25.09 19.47
N GLN A 641 -35.11 -25.90 18.41
CA GLN A 641 -34.05 -26.08 17.43
C GLN A 641 -34.18 -25.12 16.25
N ASP A 642 -35.41 -24.89 15.79
CA ASP A 642 -35.74 -24.01 14.68
C ASP A 642 -37.22 -23.57 14.76
N ARG A 643 -37.67 -22.75 13.81
CA ARG A 643 -39.09 -22.44 13.58
C ARG A 643 -39.47 -22.76 12.13
N THR A 644 -40.69 -23.20 11.92
CA THR A 644 -41.23 -23.42 10.55
C THR A 644 -41.45 -22.08 9.84
N ASP A 645 -41.70 -22.11 8.52
CA ASP A 645 -42.05 -20.91 7.73
C ASP A 645 -43.25 -20.13 8.30
N ASP A 646 -44.18 -20.84 8.95
CA ASP A 646 -45.35 -20.26 9.64
C ASP A 646 -45.02 -19.75 11.06
N GLY A 647 -43.76 -19.80 11.48
CA GLY A 647 -43.26 -19.34 12.78
C GLY A 647 -43.44 -20.30 13.95
N LEU A 648 -43.88 -21.54 13.72
CA LEU A 648 -44.13 -22.52 14.78
C LEU A 648 -42.82 -23.11 15.33
N PRO A 649 -42.68 -23.30 16.66
CA PRO A 649 -41.47 -23.85 17.25
C PRO A 649 -41.28 -25.33 16.90
N VAL A 650 -40.06 -25.68 16.49
CA VAL A 650 -39.60 -27.07 16.29
C VAL A 650 -38.71 -27.44 17.48
N PHE A 651 -39.13 -28.44 18.23
CA PHE A 651 -38.42 -28.91 19.43
C PHE A 651 -37.46 -30.05 19.09
N GLU A 652 -36.33 -30.12 19.80
CA GLU A 652 -35.43 -31.28 19.74
C GLU A 652 -36.15 -32.56 20.16
N GLU A 653 -35.80 -33.68 19.54
CA GLU A 653 -36.33 -35.00 19.94
C GLU A 653 -35.80 -35.47 21.31
N HIS A 654 -34.66 -34.92 21.73
CA HIS A 654 -33.98 -35.28 22.97
C HIS A 654 -34.20 -34.23 24.05
N LEU A 655 -34.44 -34.70 25.26
CA LEU A 655 -34.66 -33.85 26.43
C LEU A 655 -33.31 -33.38 26.98
N ALA A 656 -33.14 -32.08 27.17
CA ALA A 656 -32.04 -31.56 27.97
C ALA A 656 -32.37 -31.71 29.46
N TYR A 657 -31.44 -32.27 30.25
CA TYR A 657 -31.65 -32.61 31.65
C TYR A 657 -30.61 -31.95 32.56
N PRO A 658 -30.91 -31.75 33.86
CA PRO A 658 -29.95 -31.24 34.83
C PRO A 658 -28.73 -32.15 34.94
N THR A 659 -27.54 -31.55 35.10
CA THR A 659 -26.33 -32.33 35.40
C THR A 659 -26.57 -33.22 36.62
N THR A 660 -26.23 -34.49 36.46
CA THR A 660 -26.53 -35.52 37.46
C THR A 660 -25.72 -35.29 38.75
N PRO A 661 -26.38 -35.10 39.92
CA PRO A 661 -25.66 -35.00 41.18
C PRO A 661 -25.10 -36.37 41.60
N GLY A 662 -23.95 -36.36 42.28
CA GLY A 662 -23.32 -37.57 42.80
C GLY A 662 -21.80 -37.50 42.86
N THR A 663 -21.20 -38.64 43.18
CA THR A 663 -19.74 -38.82 43.15
C THR A 663 -19.35 -39.57 41.88
N PHE A 664 -18.41 -38.99 41.15
CA PHE A 664 -17.87 -39.51 39.90
C PHE A 664 -16.34 -39.57 40.00
N TYR A 665 -15.73 -40.27 39.05
CA TYR A 665 -14.29 -40.38 38.90
C TYR A 665 -13.89 -40.10 37.46
N ILE A 666 -12.75 -39.45 37.26
CA ILE A 666 -12.15 -39.33 35.91
C ILE A 666 -11.79 -40.74 35.42
N LEU A 667 -12.43 -41.20 34.36
CA LEU A 667 -12.19 -42.51 33.77
C LEU A 667 -11.13 -42.44 32.66
N LYS A 668 -11.31 -41.48 31.75
CA LYS A 668 -10.48 -41.33 30.55
C LYS A 668 -10.34 -39.85 30.18
N LYS A 669 -9.18 -39.51 29.63
CA LYS A 669 -8.88 -38.23 29.00
C LYS A 669 -8.80 -38.46 27.49
N THR A 670 -9.47 -37.64 26.68
CA THR A 670 -9.45 -37.77 25.21
C THR A 670 -9.33 -36.40 24.56
N ASP A 671 -8.39 -36.24 23.65
CA ASP A 671 -8.21 -35.05 22.83
C ASP A 671 -9.25 -34.95 21.71
N HIS A 672 -9.74 -36.10 21.24
CA HIS A 672 -10.80 -36.24 20.25
C HIS A 672 -11.88 -37.22 20.76
N TYR A 673 -13.09 -36.72 21.04
CA TYR A 673 -14.21 -37.54 21.52
C TYR A 673 -15.21 -37.84 20.38
N VAL A 674 -15.30 -39.10 19.96
CA VAL A 674 -16.30 -39.51 18.97
C VAL A 674 -17.62 -39.85 19.66
N SER A 675 -18.67 -39.08 19.39
CA SER A 675 -20.01 -39.30 19.91
C SER A 675 -20.77 -40.31 19.07
N ASN A 676 -21.56 -41.18 19.71
CA ASN A 676 -22.47 -42.07 18.99
C ASN A 676 -23.69 -41.32 18.43
N ILE A 677 -24.13 -40.24 19.09
CA ILE A 677 -25.32 -39.46 18.71
C ILE A 677 -24.96 -38.42 17.65
N TYR A 678 -23.76 -37.84 17.74
CA TYR A 678 -23.27 -36.79 16.83
C TYR A 678 -22.10 -37.28 15.96
N ARG A 679 -22.10 -38.56 15.58
CA ARG A 679 -20.96 -39.22 14.93
C ARG A 679 -20.45 -38.47 13.70
N ASP A 680 -21.37 -38.04 12.84
CA ASP A 680 -21.04 -37.32 11.60
C ASP A 680 -20.33 -35.98 11.83
N GLN A 681 -20.50 -35.36 13.00
CA GLN A 681 -19.83 -34.10 13.36
C GLN A 681 -18.55 -34.34 14.17
N THR A 682 -18.43 -35.50 14.82
CA THR A 682 -17.33 -35.83 15.73
C THR A 682 -16.30 -36.80 15.18
N VAL A 683 -16.50 -37.36 13.97
CA VAL A 683 -15.52 -38.29 13.37
C VAL A 683 -14.25 -37.58 12.90
N MET A 684 -14.32 -36.27 12.64
CA MET A 684 -13.19 -35.44 12.25
C MET A 684 -12.62 -34.77 13.50
N ALA A 685 -11.32 -34.91 13.72
CA ALA A 685 -10.64 -34.19 14.77
C ALA A 685 -10.64 -32.68 14.48
N MET A 686 -10.68 -31.88 15.55
CA MET A 686 -10.55 -30.43 15.44
C MET A 686 -9.18 -30.06 14.85
N GLY A 687 -9.18 -29.17 13.85
CA GLY A 687 -8.01 -28.81 13.06
C GLY A 687 -7.75 -29.73 11.86
N GLY A 688 -8.58 -30.75 11.64
CA GLY A 688 -8.45 -31.68 10.52
C GLY A 688 -8.55 -30.98 9.16
N LEU A 689 -7.69 -31.40 8.23
CA LEU A 689 -7.62 -30.84 6.88
C LEU A 689 -8.69 -31.44 5.98
N LEU A 690 -9.42 -30.58 5.28
CA LEU A 690 -10.43 -30.91 4.30
C LEU A 690 -9.98 -30.40 2.94
N LYS A 691 -9.94 -31.26 1.93
CA LYS A 691 -9.59 -30.85 0.57
C LYS A 691 -10.64 -31.29 -0.43
N LYS A 692 -10.80 -30.51 -1.49
CA LYS A 692 -11.66 -30.86 -2.61
C LYS A 692 -10.84 -31.52 -3.71
N GLU A 693 -11.07 -32.81 -3.94
CA GLU A 693 -10.39 -33.60 -4.97
C GLU A 693 -11.42 -34.28 -5.87
N ALA A 694 -11.30 -34.11 -7.19
CA ALA A 694 -12.24 -34.62 -8.19
C ALA A 694 -13.73 -34.29 -7.90
N GLY A 695 -14.01 -33.12 -7.30
CA GLY A 695 -15.36 -32.67 -6.96
C GLY A 695 -15.93 -33.24 -5.67
N GLN A 696 -15.19 -34.10 -4.96
CA GLN A 696 -15.56 -34.63 -3.64
C GLN A 696 -14.73 -33.97 -2.54
N TRP A 697 -15.34 -33.76 -1.39
CA TRP A 697 -14.64 -33.31 -0.19
C TRP A 697 -14.09 -34.54 0.55
N LEU A 698 -12.81 -34.48 0.88
CA LEU A 698 -12.09 -35.53 1.60
C LEU A 698 -11.47 -34.94 2.87
N PHE A 699 -11.41 -35.73 3.93
CA PHE A 699 -10.66 -35.41 5.15
C PHE A 699 -9.64 -36.51 5.45
N GLU A 700 -8.56 -36.15 6.13
CA GLU A 700 -7.56 -37.09 6.62
C GLU A 700 -8.03 -37.70 7.96
N ASN A 701 -8.16 -39.02 8.02
CA ASN A 701 -8.55 -39.74 9.24
C ASN A 701 -7.34 -40.02 10.15
N ASP A 702 -7.57 -40.56 11.34
CA ASP A 702 -6.53 -40.90 12.34
C ASP A 702 -5.48 -41.93 11.86
N LYS A 703 -5.67 -42.55 10.69
CA LYS A 703 -4.72 -43.46 10.04
C LYS A 703 -3.95 -42.81 8.89
N ASN A 704 -4.12 -41.50 8.69
CA ASN A 704 -3.60 -40.71 7.58
C ASN A 704 -4.15 -41.14 6.20
N ASP A 705 -5.34 -41.75 6.18
CA ASP A 705 -6.05 -42.04 4.93
C ASP A 705 -7.03 -40.92 4.58
N TRP A 706 -7.10 -40.55 3.31
CA TRP A 706 -8.09 -39.60 2.79
C TRP A 706 -9.43 -40.30 2.56
N VAL A 707 -10.44 -39.90 3.32
CA VAL A 707 -11.79 -40.47 3.29
C VAL A 707 -12.84 -39.39 3.05
N THR A 708 -13.99 -39.77 2.50
CA THR A 708 -15.07 -38.82 2.21
C THR A 708 -15.62 -38.21 3.50
N VAL A 709 -15.83 -36.89 3.51
CA VAL A 709 -16.53 -36.25 4.62
C VAL A 709 -17.96 -36.75 4.77
N PRO A 710 -18.51 -36.78 6.00
CA PRO A 710 -19.91 -37.07 6.23
C PRO A 710 -20.83 -36.19 5.39
N GLN A 711 -21.93 -36.77 4.88
CA GLN A 711 -22.82 -36.12 3.91
C GLN A 711 -23.37 -34.78 4.40
N VAL A 712 -23.66 -34.66 5.70
CA VAL A 712 -24.14 -33.42 6.32
C VAL A 712 -23.12 -32.28 6.26
N ILE A 713 -21.83 -32.57 6.39
CA ILE A 713 -20.72 -31.60 6.27
C ILE A 713 -20.48 -31.30 4.79
N GLN A 714 -20.57 -32.31 3.92
CA GLN A 714 -20.41 -32.14 2.48
C GLN A 714 -21.48 -31.23 1.88
N LEU A 715 -22.75 -31.36 2.30
CA LEU A 715 -23.84 -30.49 1.87
C LEU A 715 -23.59 -29.04 2.31
N ASP A 716 -23.09 -28.86 3.53
CA ASP A 716 -22.81 -27.54 4.08
C ASP A 716 -21.67 -26.83 3.32
N LEU A 717 -20.53 -27.52 3.14
CA LEU A 717 -19.37 -27.03 2.37
C LEU A 717 -19.65 -26.70 0.91
N ASN A 718 -20.74 -27.23 0.34
CA ASN A 718 -21.16 -26.95 -1.02
C ASN A 718 -22.25 -25.87 -1.11
N SER A 719 -22.76 -25.38 0.02
CA SER A 719 -23.69 -24.27 0.06
C SER A 719 -22.95 -22.93 0.00
N PRO A 720 -23.64 -21.82 -0.35
CA PRO A 720 -23.05 -20.47 -0.23
C PRO A 720 -22.63 -20.15 1.21
N GLU A 721 -21.56 -19.38 1.40
CA GLU A 721 -20.96 -19.06 2.70
C GLU A 721 -21.97 -18.44 3.69
N ASP A 722 -22.88 -17.58 3.22
CA ASP A 722 -23.96 -16.97 4.00
C ASP A 722 -25.06 -17.94 4.42
N LYS A 723 -25.04 -19.16 3.90
CA LYS A 723 -25.99 -20.25 4.18
C LYS A 723 -25.36 -21.44 4.88
N HIS A 724 -24.05 -21.39 5.17
CA HIS A 724 -23.39 -22.43 5.94
C HIS A 724 -24.07 -22.55 7.32
N LYS A 725 -24.50 -23.76 7.66
CA LYS A 725 -24.98 -24.13 8.98
C LYS A 725 -23.84 -24.22 9.99
N TYR A 726 -22.65 -24.59 9.55
CA TYR A 726 -21.45 -24.64 10.37
C TYR A 726 -20.52 -23.46 10.05
N THR A 727 -20.28 -22.58 11.04
CA THR A 727 -19.47 -21.37 10.87
C THR A 727 -17.97 -21.62 11.05
N TYR A 728 -17.49 -22.85 10.85
CA TYR A 728 -16.22 -23.34 11.40
C TYR A 728 -15.17 -23.70 10.35
N TYR A 729 -15.21 -23.08 9.18
CA TYR A 729 -14.37 -23.44 8.04
C TYR A 729 -13.31 -22.37 7.75
N ASP A 730 -12.04 -22.68 8.03
CA ASP A 730 -10.92 -21.83 7.60
C ASP A 730 -10.58 -22.12 6.14
N ALA A 731 -11.18 -21.36 5.22
CA ALA A 731 -11.11 -21.61 3.77
C ALA A 731 -9.85 -21.04 3.10
N VAL A 732 -9.19 -21.85 2.30
CA VAL A 732 -8.15 -21.42 1.34
C VAL A 732 -8.77 -21.35 -0.05
N LYS A 733 -8.75 -20.15 -0.63
CA LYS A 733 -9.28 -19.89 -1.97
C LYS A 733 -8.15 -19.94 -3.00
N ASN A 734 -8.40 -20.54 -4.16
CA ASN A 734 -7.49 -20.50 -5.29
C ASN A 734 -7.52 -19.12 -6.00
N ALA A 735 -6.69 -18.92 -7.03
CA ALA A 735 -6.60 -17.65 -7.76
C ALA A 735 -7.90 -17.22 -8.47
N SER A 736 -8.84 -18.16 -8.70
CA SER A 736 -10.18 -17.89 -9.23
C SER A 736 -11.23 -17.62 -8.14
N GLY A 737 -10.85 -17.66 -6.87
CA GLY A 737 -11.73 -17.40 -5.72
C GLY A 737 -12.52 -18.60 -5.23
N GLU A 738 -12.26 -19.80 -5.74
CA GLU A 738 -12.92 -21.04 -5.31
C GLU A 738 -12.24 -21.62 -4.07
N VAL A 739 -13.01 -22.07 -3.09
CA VAL A 739 -12.49 -22.75 -1.89
C VAL A 739 -12.01 -24.15 -2.29
N VAL A 740 -10.69 -24.38 -2.18
CA VAL A 740 -10.05 -25.67 -2.56
C VAL A 740 -9.66 -26.51 -1.35
N GLU A 741 -9.46 -25.85 -0.20
CA GLU A 741 -9.06 -26.47 1.05
C GLU A 741 -9.74 -25.73 2.20
N VAL A 742 -10.06 -26.46 3.26
CA VAL A 742 -10.69 -25.94 4.47
C VAL A 742 -10.09 -26.64 5.69
N LYS A 743 -9.96 -25.96 6.83
CA LYS A 743 -9.71 -26.63 8.11
C LYS A 743 -10.98 -26.70 8.96
N TRP A 744 -11.18 -27.84 9.61
CA TRP A 744 -12.29 -28.06 10.53
C TRP A 744 -12.04 -27.35 11.86
N GLY A 745 -12.59 -26.16 12.02
CA GLY A 745 -12.28 -25.24 13.12
C GLY A 745 -12.94 -25.57 14.46
N SER A 746 -14.00 -26.39 14.51
CA SER A 746 -14.73 -26.64 15.76
C SER A 746 -15.27 -28.07 15.81
N HIS A 747 -14.90 -28.79 16.86
CA HIS A 747 -15.50 -30.06 17.25
C HIS A 747 -16.60 -29.79 18.29
N PRO A 748 -17.80 -30.40 18.24
CA PRO A 748 -18.90 -30.10 19.17
C PRO A 748 -18.51 -30.22 20.65
N PHE A 749 -17.62 -31.16 20.97
CA PHE A 749 -17.08 -31.40 22.31
C PHE A 749 -15.69 -30.79 22.53
N GLY A 750 -15.27 -29.87 21.67
CA GLY A 750 -13.97 -29.19 21.74
C GLY A 750 -12.78 -30.14 21.68
N LYS A 751 -11.66 -29.69 22.26
CA LYS A 751 -10.46 -30.48 22.53
C LYS A 751 -10.35 -30.73 24.04
N TYR A 752 -9.65 -31.79 24.45
CA TYR A 752 -9.34 -32.08 25.85
C TYR A 752 -10.56 -32.42 26.73
N ALA A 753 -11.39 -33.36 26.27
CA ALA A 753 -12.55 -33.83 27.02
C ALA A 753 -12.17 -34.86 28.11
N LEU A 754 -12.87 -34.78 29.25
CA LEU A 754 -12.76 -35.73 30.35
C LEU A 754 -14.03 -36.57 30.45
N GLN A 755 -13.86 -37.88 30.34
CA GLN A 755 -14.92 -38.85 30.50
C GLN A 755 -14.99 -39.30 31.96
N THR A 756 -16.18 -39.23 32.54
CA THR A 756 -16.42 -39.58 33.94
C THR A 756 -16.96 -41.00 34.09
N SER A 757 -16.94 -41.53 35.31
CA SER A 757 -17.52 -42.84 35.67
C SER A 757 -18.00 -42.83 37.11
N LYS A 758 -19.10 -43.54 37.41
CA LYS A 758 -19.57 -43.75 38.79
C LYS A 758 -18.86 -44.92 39.49
N ASP A 759 -18.43 -45.92 38.73
CA ASP A 759 -17.87 -47.20 39.23
C ASP A 759 -16.39 -47.39 38.87
N LYS A 760 -15.75 -46.38 38.25
CA LYS A 760 -14.37 -46.39 37.72
C LYS A 760 -14.13 -47.36 36.57
N LYS A 761 -15.19 -47.92 35.98
CA LYS A 761 -15.09 -48.92 34.90
C LYS A 761 -15.90 -48.52 33.69
N THR A 762 -17.15 -48.13 33.92
CA THR A 762 -18.13 -47.85 32.88
C THR A 762 -18.19 -46.35 32.64
N PRO A 763 -18.06 -45.90 31.38
CA PRO A 763 -18.19 -44.48 31.06
C PRO A 763 -19.60 -43.98 31.38
N PHE A 764 -19.67 -42.83 32.03
CA PHE A 764 -20.90 -42.08 32.23
C PHE A 764 -21.14 -41.16 31.00
N PRO A 765 -22.40 -40.88 30.62
CA PRO A 765 -22.69 -40.08 29.42
C PRO A 765 -22.26 -38.61 29.54
N GLU A 766 -22.25 -38.04 30.74
CA GLU A 766 -21.84 -36.66 30.95
C GLU A 766 -20.31 -36.51 30.90
N LEU A 767 -19.87 -35.56 30.09
CA LEU A 767 -18.46 -35.20 29.88
C LEU A 767 -18.15 -33.87 30.59
N ILE A 768 -16.87 -33.64 30.86
CA ILE A 768 -16.33 -32.32 31.17
C ILE A 768 -15.53 -31.86 29.96
N HIS A 769 -15.90 -30.75 29.32
CA HIS A 769 -15.25 -30.30 28.08
C HIS A 769 -15.52 -28.82 27.77
N SER A 770 -14.71 -28.24 26.88
CA SER A 770 -15.09 -27.02 26.16
C SER A 770 -15.96 -27.35 24.94
N SER A 771 -16.74 -26.39 24.44
CA SER A 771 -17.41 -26.54 23.13
C SER A 771 -16.55 -25.99 22.00
N GLY A 772 -16.78 -26.48 20.79
CA GLY A 772 -16.14 -25.93 19.58
C GLY A 772 -16.51 -24.47 19.33
N ASP A 773 -17.75 -24.07 19.64
CA ASP A 773 -18.20 -22.67 19.56
C ASP A 773 -17.33 -21.72 20.38
N LEU A 774 -16.99 -22.11 21.62
CA LEU A 774 -16.18 -21.29 22.51
C LEU A 774 -14.75 -21.13 22.01
N ILE A 775 -14.17 -22.20 21.45
CA ILE A 775 -12.83 -22.12 20.87
C ILE A 775 -12.83 -21.21 19.64
N MET A 776 -13.92 -21.23 18.87
CA MET A 776 -14.05 -20.37 17.70
C MET A 776 -14.27 -18.91 18.09
N GLU A 777 -15.07 -18.68 19.12
CA GLU A 777 -15.27 -17.37 19.71
C GLU A 777 -13.96 -16.80 20.27
N GLU A 778 -13.12 -17.62 20.91
CA GLU A 778 -11.78 -17.22 21.37
C GLU A 778 -10.89 -16.73 20.22
N ARG A 779 -10.86 -17.47 19.10
CA ARG A 779 -10.11 -17.07 17.91
C ARG A 779 -10.66 -15.80 17.27
N GLN A 780 -11.99 -15.67 17.22
CA GLN A 780 -12.64 -14.47 16.71
C GLN A 780 -12.31 -13.25 17.60
N LEU A 781 -12.31 -13.43 18.92
CA LEU A 781 -11.92 -12.40 19.89
C LEU A 781 -10.47 -11.96 19.70
N ILE A 782 -9.53 -12.87 19.44
CA ILE A 782 -8.13 -12.51 19.12
C ILE A 782 -8.10 -11.60 17.89
N ASN A 783 -8.78 -11.97 16.80
CA ASN A 783 -8.82 -11.16 15.58
C ASN A 783 -9.46 -9.78 15.82
N ASP A 784 -10.52 -9.73 16.61
CA ASP A 784 -11.19 -8.47 16.95
C ASP A 784 -10.34 -7.60 17.88
N LEU A 785 -9.64 -8.18 18.84
CA LEU A 785 -8.68 -7.49 19.70
C LEU A 785 -7.53 -6.90 18.89
N ILE A 786 -7.00 -7.62 17.90
CA ILE A 786 -5.97 -7.10 16.99
C ILE A 786 -6.47 -5.84 16.28
N LYS A 787 -7.71 -5.83 15.78
CA LYS A 787 -8.30 -4.64 15.13
C LYS A 787 -8.45 -3.47 16.10
N VAL A 788 -8.85 -3.72 17.33
CA VAL A 788 -9.00 -2.69 18.38
C VAL A 788 -7.62 -2.15 18.79
N LEU A 789 -6.63 -3.02 19.00
CA LEU A 789 -5.24 -2.63 19.31
C LEU A 789 -4.57 -1.91 18.13
N ALA A 790 -4.93 -2.25 16.90
CA ALA A 790 -4.41 -1.60 15.71
C ALA A 790 -5.15 -0.30 15.35
N ALA A 791 -6.22 0.06 16.09
CA ALA A 791 -7.06 1.21 15.78
C ALA A 791 -6.27 2.54 15.83
N PRO A 792 -6.75 3.62 15.20
CA PRO A 792 -6.01 4.87 15.08
C PRO A 792 -6.24 5.91 16.18
N HIS A 793 -6.82 5.51 17.31
CA HIS A 793 -7.30 6.41 18.37
C HIS A 793 -6.74 6.00 19.73
N ASP A 794 -6.62 6.84 20.76
CA ASP A 794 -6.07 6.38 22.06
C ASP A 794 -7.14 5.89 23.04
N GLU A 795 -8.35 6.43 22.92
CA GLU A 795 -9.49 6.10 23.77
C GLU A 795 -10.15 4.80 23.32
N LEU A 796 -10.48 3.93 24.29
CA LEU A 796 -11.10 2.63 24.05
C LEU A 796 -12.38 2.74 23.23
N GLU A 797 -13.24 3.72 23.53
CA GLU A 797 -14.53 3.92 22.87
C GLU A 797 -14.37 4.18 21.36
N GLN A 798 -13.29 4.84 20.97
CA GLN A 798 -12.96 5.12 19.58
C GLN A 798 -12.29 3.91 18.92
N CYS A 799 -11.47 3.17 19.68
CA CYS A 799 -10.82 1.95 19.20
C CYS A 799 -11.82 0.81 18.97
N ALA A 800 -12.80 0.65 19.86
CA ALA A 800 -13.83 -0.38 19.77
C ALA A 800 -14.63 -0.29 18.46
N LYS A 801 -14.88 0.93 17.96
CA LYS A 801 -15.59 1.18 16.69
C LYS A 801 -14.86 0.64 15.45
N TYR A 802 -13.58 0.31 15.57
CA TYR A 802 -12.79 -0.27 14.48
C TYR A 802 -13.02 -1.78 14.31
N SER A 803 -13.65 -2.45 15.27
CA SER A 803 -14.19 -3.81 15.13
C SER A 803 -15.71 -3.77 15.26
N GLN A 804 -16.43 -4.26 14.25
CA GLN A 804 -17.90 -4.35 14.28
C GLN A 804 -18.40 -5.12 15.50
N ASN A 805 -17.67 -6.17 15.91
CA ASN A 805 -18.01 -6.98 17.07
C ASN A 805 -17.79 -6.22 18.38
N PHE A 806 -16.63 -5.57 18.58
CA PHE A 806 -16.41 -4.78 19.81
C PHE A 806 -17.32 -3.54 19.91
N ASP A 807 -17.74 -2.96 18.78
CA ASP A 807 -18.74 -1.90 18.79
C ASP A 807 -20.13 -2.44 19.22
N LEU A 808 -20.50 -3.63 18.75
CA LEU A 808 -21.69 -4.34 19.24
C LEU A 808 -21.56 -4.66 20.74
N TYR A 809 -20.39 -5.12 21.21
CA TYR A 809 -20.13 -5.42 22.62
C TYR A 809 -20.29 -4.18 23.51
N ARG A 810 -19.74 -3.04 23.08
CA ARG A 810 -19.94 -1.72 23.70
C ARG A 810 -21.43 -1.35 23.75
N THR A 811 -22.13 -1.56 22.65
CA THR A 811 -23.56 -1.24 22.52
C THR A 811 -24.43 -2.10 23.45
N CYS A 812 -24.12 -3.40 23.56
CA CYS A 812 -24.73 -4.29 24.56
C CYS A 812 -24.43 -3.84 26.00
N TYR A 813 -23.20 -3.42 26.28
CA TYR A 813 -22.80 -2.90 27.58
C TYR A 813 -23.59 -1.64 27.99
N GLU A 814 -23.75 -0.71 27.06
CA GLU A 814 -24.58 0.49 27.26
C GLU A 814 -26.05 0.13 27.47
N PHE A 815 -26.57 -0.81 26.69
CA PHE A 815 -27.96 -1.29 26.80
C PHE A 815 -28.23 -2.01 28.13
N VAL A 816 -27.32 -2.85 28.63
CA VAL A 816 -27.49 -3.53 29.94
C VAL A 816 -27.54 -2.51 31.08
N LYS A 817 -26.83 -1.38 30.96
CA LYS A 817 -26.88 -0.29 31.95
C LYS A 817 -28.17 0.52 31.88
N ASP A 818 -28.71 0.71 30.68
CA ASP A 818 -29.99 1.39 30.46
C ASP A 818 -30.86 0.64 29.43
N PRO A 819 -31.63 -0.39 29.87
CA PRO A 819 -32.47 -1.20 28.98
C PRO A 819 -33.65 -0.45 28.35
N SER A 820 -33.83 0.85 28.68
CA SER A 820 -34.88 1.69 28.10
C SER A 820 -34.50 2.28 26.74
N ARG A 821 -33.20 2.24 26.38
CA ARG A 821 -32.68 2.76 25.11
C ARG A 821 -33.11 1.91 23.92
N GLU A 822 -33.80 2.53 22.97
CA GLU A 822 -34.34 1.85 21.78
C GLU A 822 -33.43 1.97 20.53
N ASP A 823 -32.37 2.77 20.59
CA ASP A 823 -31.46 3.06 19.48
C ASP A 823 -30.22 2.15 19.43
N LEU A 824 -29.99 1.34 20.46
CA LEU A 824 -28.75 0.57 20.63
C LEU A 824 -28.80 -0.82 19.96
N LEU A 825 -29.85 -1.61 20.22
CA LEU A 825 -29.98 -2.99 19.71
C LEU A 825 -31.17 -3.12 18.76
N GLN A 826 -31.16 -4.12 17.87
CA GLN A 826 -32.31 -4.36 17.03
C GLN A 826 -33.53 -4.78 17.86
N THR A 827 -34.71 -4.52 17.30
CA THR A 827 -35.99 -4.65 18.00
C THR A 827 -36.19 -6.05 18.59
N LYS A 828 -35.78 -7.10 17.87
CA LYS A 828 -36.00 -8.50 18.29
C LYS A 828 -35.15 -8.86 19.51
N GLU A 829 -33.85 -8.54 19.52
CA GLU A 829 -32.97 -8.85 20.65
C GLU A 829 -33.40 -8.08 21.89
N ARG A 830 -33.71 -6.80 21.73
CA ARG A 830 -34.22 -5.94 22.81
C ARG A 830 -35.52 -6.47 23.39
N ALA A 831 -36.48 -6.87 22.55
CA ALA A 831 -37.76 -7.40 22.99
C ALA A 831 -37.60 -8.70 23.80
N ASN A 832 -36.74 -9.62 23.35
CA ASN A 832 -36.42 -10.86 24.07
C ASN A 832 -35.77 -10.57 25.44
N TYR A 833 -34.85 -9.60 25.50
CA TYR A 833 -34.24 -9.19 26.76
C TYR A 833 -35.27 -8.62 27.74
N ARG A 834 -36.10 -7.68 27.26
CA ARG A 834 -37.12 -7.01 28.08
C ARG A 834 -38.18 -7.98 28.57
N VAL A 835 -38.67 -8.89 27.72
CA VAL A 835 -39.71 -9.87 28.14
C VAL A 835 -39.17 -10.81 29.22
N TYR A 836 -37.95 -11.32 29.08
CA TYR A 836 -37.33 -12.19 30.08
C TYR A 836 -37.16 -11.49 31.43
N HIS A 837 -36.70 -10.23 31.43
CA HIS A 837 -36.56 -9.43 32.64
C HIS A 837 -37.88 -8.83 33.17
N GLY A 838 -39.00 -9.03 32.47
CA GLY A 838 -40.32 -8.52 32.88
C GLY A 838 -40.49 -7.02 32.72
N LEU A 839 -39.69 -6.42 31.85
CA LEU A 839 -39.78 -5.00 31.49
C LEU A 839 -40.93 -4.81 30.48
N SER A 840 -41.57 -3.64 30.51
CA SER A 840 -42.65 -3.31 29.58
C SER A 840 -42.16 -3.32 28.14
N LEU A 841 -42.93 -3.93 27.24
CA LEU A 841 -42.69 -3.93 25.80
C LEU A 841 -43.53 -2.85 25.10
N THR A 842 -42.95 -2.22 24.08
CA THR A 842 -43.65 -1.36 23.12
C THR A 842 -44.47 -2.19 22.12
N SER A 843 -45.40 -1.57 21.39
CA SER A 843 -46.19 -2.25 20.36
C SER A 843 -45.33 -2.85 19.23
N VAL A 844 -44.23 -2.19 18.89
CA VAL A 844 -43.28 -2.65 17.86
C VAL A 844 -42.49 -3.86 18.36
N GLU A 845 -42.06 -3.87 19.63
CA GLU A 845 -41.39 -5.01 20.25
C GLU A 845 -42.32 -6.22 20.39
N VAL A 846 -43.59 -6.01 20.75
CA VAL A 846 -44.59 -7.09 20.80
C VAL A 846 -44.78 -7.74 19.42
N ALA A 847 -44.81 -6.94 18.35
CA ALA A 847 -44.95 -7.45 16.99
C ALA A 847 -43.70 -8.19 16.49
N ALA A 848 -42.52 -7.91 17.05
CA ALA A 848 -41.27 -8.57 16.68
C ALA A 848 -41.04 -9.91 17.39
N LEU A 849 -41.81 -10.22 18.45
CA LEU A 849 -41.73 -11.47 19.19
C LEU A 849 -42.74 -12.49 18.67
N PRO A 850 -42.35 -13.77 18.56
CA PRO A 850 -43.30 -14.86 18.44
C PRO A 850 -44.35 -14.82 19.58
N PRO A 851 -45.65 -14.96 19.28
CA PRO A 851 -46.70 -14.88 20.30
C PRO A 851 -46.54 -15.92 21.42
N ASP A 852 -45.98 -17.09 21.11
CA ASP A 852 -45.73 -18.20 22.03
C ASP A 852 -44.71 -17.85 23.13
N VAL A 853 -43.70 -17.05 22.81
CA VAL A 853 -42.71 -16.54 23.77
C VAL A 853 -43.39 -15.67 24.84
N ILE A 854 -44.30 -14.79 24.41
CA ILE A 854 -45.05 -13.90 25.33
C ILE A 854 -45.97 -14.73 26.24
N VAL A 855 -46.64 -15.73 25.67
CA VAL A 855 -47.52 -16.62 26.43
C VAL A 855 -46.71 -17.50 27.39
N ALA A 856 -45.55 -18.01 26.97
CA ALA A 856 -44.65 -18.78 27.84
C ALA A 856 -44.16 -17.94 29.03
N ASP A 857 -43.82 -16.66 28.85
CA ASP A 857 -43.42 -15.77 29.96
C ASP A 857 -44.59 -15.55 30.93
N LYS A 858 -45.82 -15.40 30.42
CA LYS A 858 -47.02 -15.32 31.25
C LYS A 858 -47.20 -16.59 32.11
N VAL A 859 -46.99 -17.77 31.53
CA VAL A 859 -47.04 -19.05 32.27
C VAL A 859 -45.98 -19.07 33.37
N MET A 860 -44.73 -18.73 33.05
CA MET A 860 -43.63 -18.72 34.04
C MET A 860 -43.86 -17.73 35.19
N ARG A 861 -44.57 -16.64 34.93
CA ARG A 861 -44.94 -15.63 35.96
C ARG A 861 -46.26 -15.93 36.66
N ASN A 862 -46.85 -17.11 36.45
CA ASN A 862 -48.16 -17.49 37.01
C ASN A 862 -49.29 -16.50 36.67
N LYS A 863 -49.26 -15.89 35.48
CA LYS A 863 -50.33 -15.02 34.99
C LYS A 863 -51.43 -15.85 34.33
N GLN A 864 -52.68 -15.40 34.45
CA GLN A 864 -53.83 -16.08 33.86
C GLN A 864 -53.79 -16.01 32.32
N LEU A 865 -54.05 -17.14 31.66
CA LEU A 865 -54.12 -17.25 30.20
C LEU A 865 -55.55 -17.03 29.69
N SER A 866 -55.67 -16.34 28.57
CA SER A 866 -56.92 -16.24 27.80
C SER A 866 -57.14 -17.48 26.92
N GLU A 867 -58.38 -17.69 26.46
CA GLU A 867 -58.67 -18.82 25.56
C GLU A 867 -58.01 -18.71 24.18
N ALA A 868 -57.69 -17.51 23.72
CA ALA A 868 -56.92 -17.35 22.48
C ALA A 868 -55.48 -17.85 22.64
N GLU A 869 -54.85 -17.56 23.78
CA GLU A 869 -53.49 -18.00 24.11
C GLU A 869 -53.44 -19.51 24.35
N ILE A 870 -54.47 -20.10 24.97
CA ILE A 870 -54.59 -21.55 25.11
C ILE A 870 -54.67 -22.24 23.74
N ARG A 871 -55.45 -21.69 22.80
CA ARG A 871 -55.53 -22.23 21.42
C ARG A 871 -54.19 -22.14 20.69
N LEU A 872 -53.45 -21.05 20.88
CA LEU A 872 -52.11 -20.88 20.32
C LEU A 872 -51.15 -21.98 20.80
N LEU A 873 -51.05 -22.18 22.13
CA LEU A 873 -50.17 -23.20 22.69
C LEU A 873 -50.54 -24.62 22.25
N ILE A 874 -51.83 -24.90 22.03
CA ILE A 874 -52.28 -26.18 21.48
C ILE A 874 -51.83 -26.33 20.01
N LYS A 875 -51.98 -25.29 19.19
CA LYS A 875 -51.53 -25.28 17.79
C LYS A 875 -50.04 -25.56 17.67
N GLU A 876 -49.23 -25.03 18.59
CA GLU A 876 -47.78 -25.20 18.62
C GLU A 876 -47.32 -26.50 19.30
N GLY A 877 -48.26 -27.34 19.76
CA GLY A 877 -47.96 -28.60 20.41
C GLY A 877 -47.30 -28.45 21.79
N VAL A 878 -47.51 -27.31 22.45
CA VAL A 878 -47.01 -26.98 23.81
C VAL A 878 -48.09 -27.18 24.88
N ALA A 879 -49.35 -27.31 24.49
CA ALA A 879 -50.47 -27.67 25.36
C ALA A 879 -51.44 -28.65 24.69
N TYR A 880 -52.30 -29.29 25.47
CA TYR A 880 -53.42 -30.10 24.96
C TYR A 880 -54.60 -30.08 25.94
N ARG A 881 -55.79 -30.47 25.48
CA ARG A 881 -56.97 -30.66 26.34
C ARG A 881 -57.18 -32.15 26.63
N ARG A 882 -57.41 -32.50 27.89
CA ARG A 882 -57.77 -33.86 28.32
C ARG A 882 -58.84 -33.79 29.39
N GLY A 883 -60.04 -34.32 29.10
CA GLY A 883 -61.17 -34.27 30.03
C GLY A 883 -61.74 -32.87 30.28
N GLY A 884 -61.59 -31.94 29.32
CA GLY A 884 -62.04 -30.54 29.45
C GLY A 884 -61.00 -29.59 30.05
N GLU A 885 -60.04 -30.11 30.81
CA GLU A 885 -58.93 -29.34 31.40
C GLU A 885 -57.78 -29.13 30.41
N VAL A 886 -57.15 -27.95 30.48
CA VAL A 886 -55.94 -27.61 29.71
C VAL A 886 -54.73 -28.14 30.46
N LYS A 887 -53.93 -28.98 29.79
CA LYS A 887 -52.64 -29.46 30.30
C LYS A 887 -51.51 -28.81 29.51
N LEU A 888 -50.65 -28.08 30.22
CA LEU A 888 -49.45 -27.46 29.66
C LEU A 888 -48.29 -28.48 29.70
N ASN A 889 -47.52 -28.55 28.62
CA ASN A 889 -46.25 -29.24 28.62
C ASN A 889 -45.17 -28.28 29.15
N MET A 890 -44.87 -28.39 30.45
CA MET A 890 -43.92 -27.48 31.09
C MET A 890 -42.50 -27.60 30.54
N GLU A 891 -42.09 -28.78 30.06
CA GLU A 891 -40.75 -29.00 29.47
C GLU A 891 -40.59 -28.22 28.15
N LYS A 892 -41.66 -28.12 27.35
CA LYS A 892 -41.68 -27.28 26.14
C LYS A 892 -41.84 -25.80 26.45
N ILE A 893 -42.59 -25.42 27.48
CA ILE A 893 -42.67 -24.03 27.95
C ILE A 893 -41.30 -23.53 28.41
N LEU A 894 -40.56 -24.35 29.18
CA LEU A 894 -39.18 -24.06 29.57
C LEU A 894 -38.26 -23.98 28.34
N GLY A 895 -38.50 -24.79 27.32
CA GLY A 895 -37.85 -24.70 26.01
C GLY A 895 -38.00 -23.35 25.34
N LEU A 896 -39.24 -22.85 25.23
CA LEU A 896 -39.54 -21.51 24.68
C LEU A 896 -38.90 -20.38 25.50
N GLN A 897 -38.89 -20.52 26.82
CA GLN A 897 -38.22 -19.57 27.72
C GLN A 897 -36.71 -19.59 27.55
N PHE A 898 -36.14 -20.76 27.34
CA PHE A 898 -34.72 -20.90 27.07
C PHE A 898 -34.32 -20.30 25.72
N ASP A 899 -35.15 -20.41 24.69
CA ASP A 899 -34.98 -19.71 23.40
C ASP A 899 -34.88 -18.19 23.60
N THR A 900 -35.76 -17.62 24.43
CA THR A 900 -35.71 -16.19 24.82
C THR A 900 -34.44 -15.87 25.64
N TYR A 901 -34.10 -16.71 26.61
CA TYR A 901 -32.95 -16.53 27.49
C TYR A 901 -31.62 -16.53 26.73
N GLN A 902 -31.52 -17.22 25.58
CA GLN A 902 -30.30 -17.19 24.76
C GLN A 902 -29.94 -15.77 24.30
N TYR A 903 -30.94 -14.93 23.97
CA TYR A 903 -30.70 -13.52 23.65
C TYR A 903 -30.19 -12.72 24.85
N VAL A 904 -30.72 -13.01 26.05
CA VAL A 904 -30.25 -12.38 27.30
C VAL A 904 -28.80 -12.74 27.57
N VAL A 905 -28.45 -14.03 27.46
CA VAL A 905 -27.09 -14.51 27.63
C VAL A 905 -26.16 -13.85 26.63
N MET A 906 -26.53 -13.80 25.35
CA MET A 906 -25.73 -13.14 24.31
C MET A 906 -25.48 -11.66 24.65
N ILE A 907 -26.52 -10.89 24.98
CA ILE A 907 -26.40 -9.47 25.31
C ILE A 907 -25.51 -9.27 26.55
N GLN A 908 -25.74 -10.03 27.62
CA GLN A 908 -24.97 -9.92 28.86
C GLN A 908 -23.51 -10.34 28.67
N LYS A 909 -23.27 -11.37 27.86
CA LYS A 909 -21.94 -11.85 27.51
C LYS A 909 -21.18 -10.81 26.70
N PHE A 910 -21.80 -10.26 25.65
CA PHE A 910 -21.20 -9.18 24.86
C PHE A 910 -20.95 -7.92 25.70
N ALA A 911 -21.86 -7.58 26.61
CA ALA A 911 -21.62 -6.51 27.58
C ALA A 911 -20.40 -6.81 28.47
N HIS A 912 -20.25 -8.06 28.91
CA HIS A 912 -19.09 -8.51 29.69
C HIS A 912 -17.79 -8.42 28.90
N HIS A 913 -17.78 -8.83 27.62
CA HIS A 913 -16.60 -8.73 26.75
C HIS A 913 -16.04 -7.31 26.73
N TYR A 914 -16.91 -6.31 26.52
CA TYR A 914 -16.51 -4.92 26.51
C TYR A 914 -16.09 -4.42 27.91
N GLN A 915 -16.79 -4.83 28.97
CA GLN A 915 -16.41 -4.47 30.34
C GLN A 915 -15.01 -4.98 30.70
N VAL A 916 -14.68 -6.24 30.40
CA VAL A 916 -13.35 -6.80 30.68
C VAL A 916 -12.28 -6.09 29.85
N LEU A 917 -12.52 -5.82 28.57
CA LEU A 917 -11.61 -5.02 27.75
C LEU A 917 -11.40 -3.63 28.36
N LYS A 918 -12.48 -2.99 28.85
CA LYS A 918 -12.43 -1.68 29.50
C LYS A 918 -11.61 -1.67 30.78
N ASP A 919 -11.79 -2.68 31.63
CA ASP A 919 -11.08 -2.79 32.90
C ASP A 919 -9.58 -3.05 32.71
N ASN A 920 -9.18 -3.62 31.57
CA ASN A 920 -7.79 -3.96 31.23
C ASN A 920 -7.15 -3.02 30.19
N TRP A 921 -7.81 -1.92 29.83
CA TRP A 921 -7.38 -1.08 28.70
C TRP A 921 -5.99 -0.45 28.91
N GLU A 922 -5.64 -0.10 30.15
CA GLU A 922 -4.33 0.52 30.45
C GLU A 922 -3.18 -0.44 30.09
N GLU A 923 -3.24 -1.69 30.50
CA GLU A 923 -2.22 -2.70 30.19
C GLU A 923 -2.19 -3.03 28.68
N LEU A 924 -3.36 -3.11 28.06
CA LEU A 924 -3.49 -3.33 26.61
C LEU A 924 -2.98 -2.14 25.78
N SER A 925 -3.09 -0.92 26.29
CA SER A 925 -2.55 0.27 25.65
C SER A 925 -1.01 0.23 25.58
N ALA A 926 -0.35 -0.41 26.55
CA ALA A 926 1.10 -0.61 26.51
C ALA A 926 1.52 -1.60 25.41
N LEU A 927 0.78 -2.69 25.23
CA LEU A 927 0.97 -3.62 24.10
C LEU A 927 0.77 -2.89 22.77
N ARG A 928 -0.19 -1.97 22.73
CA ARG A 928 -0.43 -1.09 21.58
C ARG A 928 0.75 -0.20 21.24
N LEU A 929 1.35 0.44 22.22
CA LEU A 929 2.55 1.26 22.02
C LEU A 929 3.75 0.40 21.57
N ALA A 930 3.85 -0.85 22.05
CA ALA A 930 4.87 -1.79 21.60
C ALA A 930 4.69 -2.18 20.11
N LEU A 931 3.45 -2.47 19.70
CA LEU A 931 3.08 -2.72 18.31
C LEU A 931 3.45 -1.55 17.39
N LEU A 932 3.13 -0.33 17.81
CA LEU A 932 3.45 0.87 17.05
C LEU A 932 4.97 1.05 16.85
N LYS A 933 5.76 0.79 17.90
CA LYS A 933 7.22 0.85 17.84
C LYS A 933 7.79 -0.15 16.85
N ASP A 934 7.28 -1.39 16.85
CA ASP A 934 7.72 -2.42 15.91
C ASP A 934 7.36 -2.07 14.47
N PHE A 935 6.17 -1.54 14.22
CA PHE A 935 5.75 -1.11 12.89
C PHE A 935 6.60 0.03 12.32
N ASN A 936 7.03 0.97 13.17
CA ASN A 936 7.93 2.03 12.73
C ASN A 936 9.32 1.50 12.35
N ASN A 937 9.75 0.40 12.97
CA ASN A 937 11.02 -0.26 12.68
C ASN A 937 10.99 -1.12 11.41
N PHE A 938 9.81 -1.61 10.99
CA PHE A 938 9.69 -2.45 9.79
C PHE A 938 9.94 -1.69 8.48
N VAL A 939 10.49 -2.41 7.51
CA VAL A 939 10.71 -1.93 6.14
C VAL A 939 9.43 -2.13 5.33
N ILE A 940 8.79 -3.28 5.47
CA ILE A 940 7.52 -3.62 4.80
C ILE A 940 6.36 -3.18 5.68
N ARG A 941 5.46 -2.40 5.10
CA ARG A 941 4.27 -1.85 5.76
C ARG A 941 3.01 -2.45 5.13
N ASP A 942 2.84 -3.77 5.30
CA ASP A 942 1.67 -4.52 4.85
C ASP A 942 0.74 -4.83 6.03
N PRO A 943 -0.46 -4.22 6.08
CA PRO A 943 -1.47 -4.49 7.09
C PRO A 943 -1.85 -5.96 7.25
N GLN A 944 -1.94 -6.72 6.16
CA GLN A 944 -2.37 -8.11 6.21
C GLN A 944 -1.26 -9.01 6.77
N LEU A 945 -0.02 -8.82 6.31
CA LEU A 945 1.15 -9.48 6.88
C LEU A 945 1.24 -9.21 8.39
N MET A 946 1.06 -7.96 8.81
CA MET A 946 1.10 -7.59 10.23
C MET A 946 -0.03 -8.21 11.05
N HIS A 947 -1.25 -8.21 10.53
CA HIS A 947 -2.37 -8.87 11.18
C HIS A 947 -2.08 -10.36 11.37
N ASN A 948 -1.63 -11.04 10.32
CA ASN A 948 -1.31 -12.48 10.36
C ASN A 948 -0.17 -12.78 11.34
N PHE A 949 0.88 -11.95 11.32
CA PHE A 949 2.02 -12.09 12.22
C PHE A 949 1.60 -11.94 13.69
N LEU A 950 0.82 -10.91 14.02
CA LEU A 950 0.35 -10.69 15.38
C LEU A 950 -0.62 -11.78 15.85
N SER A 951 -1.53 -12.21 14.97
CA SER A 951 -2.46 -13.33 15.23
C SER A 951 -1.70 -14.60 15.61
N GLN A 952 -0.65 -14.94 14.86
CA GLN A 952 0.23 -16.08 15.15
C GLN A 952 0.88 -15.98 16.54
N LEU A 953 1.47 -14.82 16.87
CA LEU A 953 2.12 -14.62 18.18
C LEU A 953 1.12 -14.72 19.35
N MET A 954 -0.08 -14.17 19.18
CA MET A 954 -1.13 -14.21 20.21
C MET A 954 -1.67 -15.63 20.40
N LEU A 955 -1.86 -16.41 19.32
CA LEU A 955 -2.23 -17.83 19.39
C LEU A 955 -1.16 -18.69 20.07
N GLU A 956 0.13 -18.40 19.85
CA GLU A 956 1.19 -19.11 20.57
C GLU A 956 1.19 -18.82 22.07
N ARG A 957 0.84 -17.59 22.46
CA ARG A 957 0.66 -17.24 23.88
C ARG A 957 -0.53 -17.95 24.48
N THR A 958 -1.63 -18.18 23.74
CA THR A 958 -2.75 -18.99 24.22
C THR A 958 -2.35 -20.44 24.45
N ASP A 959 -1.43 -20.97 23.64
CA ASP A 959 -0.80 -22.29 23.82
C ASP A 959 0.29 -22.30 24.92
N LEU A 960 0.32 -21.32 25.82
CA LEU A 960 1.28 -21.17 26.92
C LEU A 960 2.76 -21.04 26.52
N LYS A 961 3.06 -20.78 25.24
CA LYS A 961 4.46 -20.69 24.78
C LYS A 961 5.10 -19.39 25.26
N HIS A 962 6.34 -19.48 25.73
CA HIS A 962 7.16 -18.31 25.93
C HIS A 962 7.72 -17.84 24.58
N LEU A 963 7.35 -16.63 24.13
CA LEU A 963 7.80 -16.14 22.83
C LEU A 963 9.29 -15.77 22.89
N SER A 964 10.09 -16.26 21.96
CA SER A 964 11.48 -15.85 21.80
C SER A 964 11.59 -14.81 20.66
N GLN A 965 12.52 -13.86 20.81
CA GLN A 965 12.80 -12.88 19.74
C GLN A 965 13.18 -13.59 18.44
N THR A 966 14.03 -14.62 18.54
CA THR A 966 14.52 -15.39 17.41
C THR A 966 13.39 -16.11 16.67
N ASP A 967 12.46 -16.76 17.38
CA ASP A 967 11.40 -17.53 16.72
C ASP A 967 10.30 -16.64 16.17
N ALA A 968 10.02 -15.50 16.82
CA ALA A 968 9.14 -14.49 16.26
C ALA A 968 9.70 -13.92 14.94
N LEU A 969 11.01 -13.64 14.89
CA LEU A 969 11.67 -13.19 13.66
C LEU A 969 11.66 -14.28 12.57
N LYS A 970 11.86 -15.56 12.90
CA LYS A 970 11.73 -16.66 11.94
C LYS A 970 10.32 -16.76 11.36
N ARG A 971 9.27 -16.58 12.16
CA ARG A 971 7.88 -16.59 11.67
C ARG A 971 7.62 -15.43 10.72
N LEU A 972 8.10 -14.23 11.06
CA LEU A 972 8.01 -13.09 10.17
C LEU A 972 8.77 -13.34 8.85
N TYR A 973 9.90 -14.02 8.92
CA TYR A 973 10.67 -14.46 7.74
C TYR A 973 9.86 -15.44 6.87
N GLU A 974 9.27 -16.48 7.47
CA GLU A 974 8.46 -17.50 6.77
C GLU A 974 7.21 -16.89 6.11
N MET A 975 6.55 -15.92 6.75
CA MET A 975 5.41 -15.22 6.17
C MET A 975 5.78 -14.25 5.04
N LEU A 976 7.05 -13.84 5.02
CA LEU A 976 7.58 -12.98 3.99
C LEU A 976 8.06 -13.74 2.77
N GLU A 977 8.47 -15.02 2.88
CA GLU A 977 8.83 -15.90 1.75
C GLU A 977 7.62 -16.30 0.92
#